data_AF-A0A1M7M500-F1
#
_entry.id   AF-A0A1M7M500-F1
#
_cell.length_a   1.000
_cell.length_b   1.000
_cell.length_c   1.000
_cell.angle_alpha   90.00
_cell.angle_beta   90.00
_cell.angle_gamma   90.00
#
_symmetry.space_group_name_H-M   'P 1'
#
loop_
_entity.id
_entity.type
_entity.pdbx_description
1 polymer ?
#
loop_
_entity_poly.entity_id
_entity_poly.type
_entity_poly.pdbx_seq_one_letter_code
_entity_poly.pdbx_strand_id
1 'polypeptide(L)'
;MGIGTKTSVMLAGVLAFGLSVPSFAATRQMEKLSRGLAVANTGKGMLVSWRLLGTENPDTEFNLYRDGTKIATIGKTAGTNYLDADGKTTSKYTVAAVVNGKEGKAEGALIVLDQNSKGFPYKTIKGLNVPKDQTMPDGSTCSYSPNDMSVGDLDGDGELDLVLKWDPNNSKDNSQSGYTGSVFIDGLKMDGTLLWRIDLGKNIRAGAHYTQFMVYDLDGDGIAEIVMKTSDGTVDGKGKVIGDGSKDYRSSSGTIMTGNEFLTVFKGNTGEAVHTINYWPARGKISGDTYGNRDNRMLAAIAYLDGVHPSVIMSRGYYTEFFVAAYDFDGKELKTRWQHSSDKKGQGLYGEGNHNLSVGDLDGDGFDEIVMGAAALNHDGTLRYRTGFGHGDAMHLSDMDPDHPGLEVYDVHEEKQNAYSEEFRDKDGKVIWGTTQTQAGNVDNGRGMAADVDSTNRGFEMWSGTSGGMRTVKGTLLNETKPSVNFRIYFDGDLQDELLDATGSGGSGGKIEKWNSGKKTVDRYFSFYEVNSSTLNNYTKANPCIVADLFGDWREEFIARSSTDPSTITIFQTPVTTPHRLYTLMHDPQYRVSVAWQNVAYNQPPHVSYYLPDMVKNLKKPDIYMLGTEGVAGLAPSISKVGDGLENQGILLGNAIENFGYKFIGCDGVKVTGLPKGVTAKVEGSTVTISGTPTEAGVFAYTVVTEGGEGDAASAKGVLSVAAPGNAEEVATKKEASKVDASTPDAGIGWSETTNTGFVEKGYFNFDNSTASYGTWNLHSEHTASTTISIRFANGGSAARDMELVVNGVKVGTVSMDATGGWTTWLTTDAKIDLAKGLNTITLKSTTADGGANVDVFYFDIEGVSAYAGQVDEQTTIKPVAASVRGMVFNPSTGVLYTPKAGLAEIYFYDMSGAMRLGVSRNVTAGATSVAYDRELLPKGMYVVKVKLDGKLVAATRMVK
;
A
#
# COMPACT_ATOMS: atom_id res chain seq x y z
N MET A 1 71.45 -10.49 33.18
CA MET A 1 72.20 -10.56 31.90
C MET A 1 71.18 -10.69 30.79
N GLY A 2 71.34 -9.91 29.73
CA GLY A 2 70.35 -9.78 28.66
C GLY A 2 70.05 -11.11 27.96
N ILE A 3 68.77 -11.31 27.64
CA ILE A 3 68.32 -12.27 26.66
C ILE A 3 67.30 -11.53 25.81
N GLY A 4 67.65 -11.33 24.54
CA GLY A 4 66.77 -10.79 23.53
C GLY A 4 66.04 -11.90 22.78
N THR A 5 64.83 -11.59 22.34
CA THR A 5 64.16 -12.27 21.24
C THR A 5 63.28 -11.24 20.52
N LYS A 6 63.42 -11.20 19.19
CA LYS A 6 62.64 -10.36 18.27
C LYS A 6 61.20 -10.88 18.21
N THR A 7 60.23 -9.97 18.18
CA THR A 7 58.86 -10.28 17.76
C THR A 7 58.43 -9.31 16.66
N SER A 8 58.13 -9.87 15.50
CA SER A 8 57.55 -9.21 14.33
C SER A 8 56.11 -8.78 14.60
N VAL A 9 55.75 -7.62 14.04
CA VAL A 9 54.41 -7.05 14.03
C VAL A 9 53.48 -7.91 13.19
N MET A 10 52.39 -8.42 13.81
CA MET A 10 51.27 -9.03 13.12
C MET A 10 50.11 -8.03 13.10
N LEU A 11 49.67 -7.70 11.89
CA LEU A 11 48.52 -6.84 11.59
C LEU A 11 47.24 -7.65 11.89
N ALA A 12 46.48 -7.26 12.91
CA ALA A 12 45.15 -7.80 13.16
C ALA A 12 44.11 -6.87 12.53
N GLY A 13 43.54 -7.29 11.40
CA GLY A 13 42.36 -6.65 10.82
C GLY A 13 41.14 -6.94 11.69
N VAL A 14 40.54 -5.90 12.24
CA VAL A 14 39.20 -5.97 12.84
C VAL A 14 38.20 -5.66 11.73
N LEU A 15 37.59 -6.72 11.18
CA LEU A 15 36.36 -6.60 10.39
C LEU A 15 35.27 -6.07 11.34
N ALA A 16 34.87 -4.81 11.17
CA ALA A 16 33.62 -4.31 11.73
C ALA A 16 32.49 -4.81 10.83
N PHE A 17 31.80 -5.87 11.26
CA PHE A 17 30.49 -6.23 10.73
C PHE A 17 29.54 -5.06 11.02
N GLY A 18 29.15 -4.32 9.98
CA GLY A 18 28.03 -3.39 10.06
C GLY A 18 26.77 -4.21 10.27
N LEU A 19 26.28 -4.24 11.50
CA LEU A 19 24.91 -4.67 11.78
C LEU A 19 23.98 -3.59 11.21
N SER A 20 23.38 -3.87 10.06
CA SER A 20 22.19 -3.17 9.59
C SER A 20 21.13 -3.33 10.66
N VAL A 21 20.77 -2.24 11.35
CA VAL A 21 19.57 -2.23 12.17
C VAL A 21 18.40 -2.26 11.19
N PRO A 22 17.56 -3.30 11.17
CA PRO A 22 16.41 -3.32 10.29
C PRO A 22 15.52 -2.13 10.63
N SER A 23 15.16 -1.36 9.61
CA SER A 23 13.98 -0.49 9.68
C SER A 23 12.80 -1.43 9.91
N PHE A 24 12.20 -1.41 11.09
CA PHE A 24 10.98 -2.18 11.33
C PHE A 24 9.87 -1.49 10.54
N ALA A 25 9.56 -2.02 9.35
CA ALA A 25 8.28 -1.76 8.71
C ALA A 25 7.17 -2.20 9.67
N ALA A 26 6.08 -1.44 9.72
CA ALA A 26 4.94 -1.78 10.56
C ALA A 26 4.12 -2.92 9.92
N THR A 27 3.46 -3.73 10.75
CA THR A 27 2.59 -4.85 10.33
C THR A 27 1.53 -4.38 9.34
N ARG A 28 1.30 -5.11 8.23
CA ARG A 28 0.26 -4.78 7.24
C ARG A 28 -1.15 -5.13 7.74
N GLN A 29 -2.13 -4.28 7.44
CA GLN A 29 -3.54 -4.61 7.58
C GLN A 29 -3.85 -5.83 6.69
N MET A 30 -4.65 -6.77 7.18
CA MET A 30 -5.18 -7.87 6.36
C MET A 30 -6.61 -8.24 6.82
N GLU A 31 -7.30 -9.03 6.01
CA GLU A 31 -8.68 -9.46 6.28
C GLU A 31 -8.75 -10.45 7.44
N LYS A 32 -9.74 -10.28 8.32
CA LYS A 32 -10.03 -11.24 9.39
C LYS A 32 -10.78 -12.44 8.82
N LEU A 33 -10.05 -13.43 8.33
CA LEU A 33 -10.66 -14.63 7.77
C LEU A 33 -11.08 -15.65 8.84
N SER A 34 -12.22 -16.31 8.60
CA SER A 34 -12.62 -17.51 9.32
C SER A 34 -11.70 -18.69 8.99
N ARG A 35 -11.93 -19.84 9.63
CA ARG A 35 -11.24 -21.09 9.28
C ARG A 35 -11.40 -21.53 7.83
N GLY A 36 -12.44 -21.06 7.12
CA GLY A 36 -12.71 -21.40 5.73
C GLY A 36 -12.84 -22.91 5.51
N LEU A 37 -13.44 -23.64 6.47
CA LEU A 37 -13.47 -25.11 6.43
C LEU A 37 -14.23 -25.60 5.18
N ALA A 38 -13.52 -26.27 4.28
CA ALA A 38 -14.06 -26.84 3.05
C ALA A 38 -14.15 -28.37 3.15
N VAL A 39 -15.22 -28.94 2.62
CA VAL A 39 -15.48 -30.39 2.66
C VAL A 39 -15.81 -30.88 1.25
N ALA A 40 -14.86 -31.53 0.61
CA ALA A 40 -14.93 -31.98 -0.77
C ALA A 40 -15.18 -33.48 -0.87
N ASN A 41 -16.23 -33.89 -1.58
CA ASN A 41 -16.41 -35.28 -1.96
C ASN A 41 -15.36 -35.67 -3.01
N THR A 42 -14.60 -36.74 -2.77
CA THR A 42 -13.58 -37.25 -3.72
C THR A 42 -13.96 -38.62 -4.28
N GLY A 43 -15.08 -39.19 -3.83
CA GLY A 43 -15.52 -40.55 -4.16
C GLY A 43 -14.75 -41.65 -3.42
N LYS A 44 -13.64 -41.29 -2.76
CA LYS A 44 -12.87 -42.14 -1.85
C LYS A 44 -13.08 -41.77 -0.37
N GLY A 45 -13.95 -40.80 -0.11
CA GLY A 45 -14.16 -40.17 1.19
C GLY A 45 -14.37 -38.66 1.05
N MET A 46 -14.46 -37.98 2.19
CA MET A 46 -14.54 -36.51 2.25
C MET A 46 -13.16 -35.95 2.53
N LEU A 47 -12.60 -35.19 1.58
CA LEU A 47 -11.41 -34.38 1.79
C LEU A 47 -11.83 -33.12 2.54
N VAL A 48 -11.32 -32.94 3.75
CA VAL A 48 -11.57 -31.78 4.59
C VAL A 48 -10.31 -30.92 4.61
N SER A 49 -10.41 -29.63 4.29
CA SER A 49 -9.27 -28.70 4.33
C SER A 49 -9.67 -27.38 4.98
N TRP A 50 -8.70 -26.66 5.55
CA TRP A 50 -8.92 -25.40 6.25
C TRP A 50 -7.69 -24.52 6.28
N ARG A 51 -7.90 -23.23 6.55
CA ARG A 51 -6.82 -22.23 6.54
C ARG A 51 -5.93 -22.44 7.76
N LEU A 52 -4.62 -22.33 7.57
CA LEU A 52 -3.74 -21.86 8.64
C LEU A 52 -3.76 -20.34 8.57
N LEU A 53 -4.27 -19.68 9.61
CA LEU A 53 -4.45 -18.22 9.60
C LEU A 53 -3.12 -17.54 9.91
N GLY A 54 -2.85 -16.39 9.28
CA GLY A 54 -1.60 -15.65 9.42
C GLY A 54 -1.38 -15.11 10.83
N THR A 55 -2.43 -15.09 11.66
CA THR A 55 -2.37 -14.76 13.10
C THR A 55 -1.93 -15.93 13.98
N GLU A 56 -1.96 -17.16 13.46
CA GLU A 56 -1.65 -18.37 14.21
C GLU A 56 -0.15 -18.69 14.18
N ASN A 57 0.32 -19.39 15.21
CA ASN A 57 1.69 -19.88 15.24
C ASN A 57 1.90 -20.95 14.15
N PRO A 58 3.10 -21.02 13.54
CA PRO A 58 3.39 -22.02 12.52
C PRO A 58 3.11 -23.46 12.96
N ASP A 59 3.23 -23.73 14.26
CA ASP A 59 3.07 -25.06 14.87
C ASP A 59 1.70 -25.35 15.49
N THR A 60 0.69 -24.50 15.23
CA THR A 60 -0.69 -24.70 15.74
C THR A 60 -1.25 -26.07 15.32
N GLU A 61 -1.69 -26.88 16.28
CA GLU A 61 -2.29 -28.19 15.98
C GLU A 61 -3.79 -28.05 15.77
N PHE A 62 -4.44 -29.05 15.16
CA PHE A 62 -5.88 -29.02 14.92
C PHE A 62 -6.56 -30.32 15.30
N ASN A 63 -7.74 -30.23 15.88
CA ASN A 63 -8.61 -31.38 16.10
C ASN A 63 -9.76 -31.33 15.10
N LEU A 64 -9.95 -32.43 14.37
CA LEU A 64 -11.02 -32.59 13.41
C LEU A 64 -12.13 -33.47 13.98
N TYR A 65 -13.36 -33.01 13.82
CA TYR A 65 -14.55 -33.70 14.29
C TYR A 65 -15.47 -34.01 13.10
N ARG A 66 -16.12 -35.16 13.16
CA ARG A 66 -17.24 -35.54 12.32
C ARG A 66 -18.44 -35.87 13.21
N ASP A 67 -19.57 -35.24 12.94
CA ASP A 67 -20.84 -35.45 13.66
C ASP A 67 -20.65 -35.34 15.19
N GLY A 68 -19.80 -34.39 15.64
CA GLY A 68 -19.47 -34.16 17.04
C GLY A 68 -18.44 -35.12 17.65
N THR A 69 -17.96 -36.13 16.91
CA THR A 69 -16.92 -37.07 17.36
C THR A 69 -15.57 -36.69 16.78
N LYS A 70 -14.54 -36.58 17.64
CA LYS A 70 -13.17 -36.34 17.18
C LYS A 70 -12.67 -37.53 16.35
N ILE A 71 -12.29 -37.29 15.11
CA ILE A 71 -11.79 -38.33 14.18
C ILE A 71 -10.30 -38.24 13.93
N ALA A 72 -9.69 -37.05 14.11
CA ALA A 72 -8.26 -36.88 13.91
C ALA A 72 -7.67 -35.75 14.78
N THR A 73 -6.37 -35.83 15.04
CA THR A 73 -5.52 -34.72 15.50
C THR A 73 -4.47 -34.49 14.41
N ILE A 74 -4.43 -33.29 13.87
CA ILE A 74 -3.48 -32.90 12.83
C ILE A 74 -2.32 -32.20 13.51
N GLY A 75 -1.16 -32.86 13.45
CA GLY A 75 0.06 -32.39 14.09
C GLY A 75 0.66 -31.18 13.38
N LYS A 76 1.56 -30.49 14.09
CA LYS A 76 2.22 -29.26 13.66
C LYS A 76 3.00 -29.28 12.34
N THR A 77 3.35 -30.46 11.82
CA THR A 77 4.09 -30.62 10.56
C THR A 77 3.23 -31.17 9.41
N ALA A 78 1.96 -31.48 9.66
CA ALA A 78 1.04 -31.93 8.62
C ALA A 78 0.36 -30.73 7.95
N GLY A 79 0.02 -30.88 6.67
CA GLY A 79 -0.85 -29.95 5.96
C GLY A 79 -2.21 -29.80 6.64
N THR A 80 -2.88 -28.67 6.42
CA THR A 80 -4.20 -28.37 7.00
C THR A 80 -5.33 -29.01 6.18
N ASN A 81 -5.17 -30.31 5.92
CA ASN A 81 -6.18 -31.14 5.27
C ASN A 81 -6.21 -32.56 5.85
N TYR A 82 -7.30 -33.28 5.59
CA TYR A 82 -7.50 -34.66 6.01
C TYR A 82 -8.51 -35.37 5.11
N LEU A 83 -8.17 -36.54 4.60
CA LEU A 83 -9.11 -37.39 3.86
C LEU A 83 -9.81 -38.36 4.83
N ASP A 84 -11.09 -38.09 5.12
CA ASP A 84 -11.93 -38.99 5.89
C ASP A 84 -12.60 -40.03 4.96
N ALA A 85 -12.01 -41.22 4.89
CA ALA A 85 -12.50 -42.33 4.07
C ALA A 85 -13.90 -42.83 4.48
N ASP A 86 -14.30 -42.64 5.75
CA ASP A 86 -15.61 -43.05 6.27
C ASP A 86 -16.66 -41.93 6.16
N GLY A 87 -16.22 -40.74 5.72
CA GLY A 87 -17.04 -39.56 5.54
C GLY A 87 -18.11 -39.72 4.48
N LYS A 88 -19.25 -39.05 4.67
CA LYS A 88 -20.38 -39.03 3.73
C LYS A 88 -20.76 -37.59 3.40
N THR A 89 -21.46 -37.39 2.29
CA THR A 89 -22.00 -36.06 1.91
C THR A 89 -22.99 -35.48 2.93
N THR A 90 -23.51 -36.32 3.83
CA THR A 90 -24.39 -35.91 4.95
C THR A 90 -23.64 -35.65 6.26
N SER A 91 -22.34 -35.98 6.32
CA SER A 91 -21.53 -35.80 7.52
C SER A 91 -21.26 -34.31 7.79
N LYS A 92 -21.26 -33.93 9.06
CA LYS A 92 -20.98 -32.56 9.49
C LYS A 92 -19.58 -32.49 10.08
N TYR A 93 -18.74 -31.64 9.51
CA TYR A 93 -17.37 -31.45 9.99
C TYR A 93 -17.23 -30.16 10.77
N THR A 94 -16.41 -30.22 11.81
CA THR A 94 -15.91 -29.02 12.50
C THR A 94 -14.43 -29.20 12.82
N VAL A 95 -13.65 -28.12 12.77
CA VAL A 95 -12.23 -28.13 13.15
C VAL A 95 -11.96 -27.11 14.24
N ALA A 96 -11.11 -27.46 15.20
CA ALA A 96 -10.70 -26.57 16.29
C ALA A 96 -9.17 -26.47 16.32
N ALA A 97 -8.65 -25.24 16.40
CA ALA A 97 -7.24 -25.00 16.67
C ALA A 97 -6.89 -25.42 18.11
N VAL A 98 -5.68 -25.92 18.31
CA VAL A 98 -5.12 -26.28 19.61
C VAL A 98 -3.90 -25.42 19.85
N VAL A 99 -4.01 -24.47 20.79
CA VAL A 99 -2.98 -23.49 21.11
C VAL A 99 -2.49 -23.75 22.53
N ASN A 100 -1.20 -23.98 22.71
CA ASN A 100 -0.59 -24.30 24.02
C ASN A 100 -1.30 -25.45 24.76
N GLY A 101 -1.71 -26.49 24.00
CA GLY A 101 -2.43 -27.65 24.51
C GLY A 101 -3.90 -27.40 24.88
N LYS A 102 -4.43 -26.19 24.64
CA LYS A 102 -5.84 -25.86 24.84
C LYS A 102 -6.56 -25.80 23.51
N GLU A 103 -7.63 -26.57 23.41
CA GLU A 103 -8.50 -26.55 22.24
C GLU A 103 -9.40 -25.31 22.25
N GLY A 104 -9.46 -24.62 21.11
CA GLY A 104 -10.30 -23.45 20.88
C GLY A 104 -11.72 -23.81 20.45
N LYS A 105 -12.46 -22.81 19.97
CA LYS A 105 -13.80 -23.00 19.42
C LYS A 105 -13.71 -23.81 18.12
N ALA A 106 -14.55 -24.83 17.99
CA ALA A 106 -14.70 -25.57 16.75
C ALA A 106 -15.54 -24.77 15.74
N GLU A 107 -15.05 -24.66 14.50
CA GLU A 107 -15.70 -23.97 13.38
C GLU A 107 -16.20 -24.99 12.36
N GLY A 108 -17.41 -24.76 11.83
CA GLY A 108 -18.08 -25.67 10.89
C GLY A 108 -17.74 -25.40 9.43
N ALA A 109 -18.19 -26.30 8.55
CA ALA A 109 -17.94 -26.18 7.12
C ALA A 109 -18.62 -24.94 6.53
N LEU A 110 -17.81 -24.10 5.86
CA LEU A 110 -18.29 -23.00 5.01
C LEU A 110 -18.97 -23.58 3.76
N ILE A 111 -18.31 -24.56 3.14
CA ILE A 111 -18.71 -25.09 1.85
C ILE A 111 -18.56 -26.62 1.81
N VAL A 112 -19.54 -27.26 1.18
CA VAL A 112 -19.51 -28.69 0.86
C VAL A 112 -19.59 -28.83 -0.67
N LEU A 113 -18.58 -29.49 -1.24
CA LEU A 113 -18.43 -29.70 -2.67
C LEU A 113 -18.83 -31.13 -3.03
N ASP A 114 -19.58 -31.26 -4.13
CA ASP A 114 -19.84 -32.55 -4.75
C ASP A 114 -18.66 -32.96 -5.63
N GLN A 115 -18.76 -34.07 -6.34
CA GLN A 115 -17.76 -34.55 -7.28
C GLN A 115 -18.33 -34.76 -8.67
N ASN A 116 -17.46 -34.72 -9.67
CA ASN A 116 -17.80 -35.23 -11.00
C ASN A 116 -17.61 -36.76 -11.07
N SER A 117 -17.88 -37.35 -12.23
CA SER A 117 -17.71 -38.79 -12.46
C SER A 117 -16.28 -39.31 -12.33
N LYS A 118 -15.29 -38.43 -12.30
CA LYS A 118 -13.85 -38.73 -12.15
C LYS A 118 -13.31 -38.41 -10.75
N GLY A 119 -14.17 -37.98 -9.82
CA GLY A 119 -13.78 -37.65 -8.44
C GLY A 119 -13.22 -36.25 -8.24
N PHE A 120 -13.39 -35.33 -9.20
CA PHE A 120 -12.98 -33.93 -9.04
C PHE A 120 -14.05 -33.12 -8.30
N PRO A 121 -13.70 -32.46 -7.18
CA PRO A 121 -14.61 -31.64 -6.42
C PRO A 121 -15.10 -30.39 -7.15
N TYR A 122 -16.38 -30.08 -7.00
CA TYR A 122 -16.94 -28.81 -7.45
C TYR A 122 -18.18 -28.40 -6.65
N LYS A 123 -18.47 -27.10 -6.65
CA LYS A 123 -19.72 -26.52 -6.20
C LYS A 123 -20.38 -25.79 -7.36
N THR A 124 -21.63 -26.14 -7.65
CA THR A 124 -22.45 -25.37 -8.59
C THR A 124 -23.24 -24.30 -7.84
N ILE A 125 -23.16 -23.06 -8.29
CA ILE A 125 -24.08 -21.99 -7.93
C ILE A 125 -25.00 -21.76 -9.13
N LYS A 126 -26.31 -21.86 -8.91
CA LYS A 126 -27.34 -21.73 -9.95
C LYS A 126 -28.33 -20.63 -9.59
N GLY A 127 -29.04 -20.14 -10.60
CA GLY A 127 -30.09 -19.15 -10.40
C GLY A 127 -29.55 -17.77 -10.07
N LEU A 128 -28.32 -17.45 -10.51
CA LEU A 128 -27.81 -16.08 -10.47
C LEU A 128 -28.80 -15.16 -11.18
N ASN A 129 -28.97 -13.94 -10.65
CA ASN A 129 -29.92 -12.97 -11.16
C ASN A 129 -29.43 -12.33 -12.47
N VAL A 130 -29.48 -13.06 -13.59
CA VAL A 130 -28.97 -12.59 -14.89
C VAL A 130 -29.59 -11.24 -15.26
N PRO A 131 -28.80 -10.20 -15.59
CA PRO A 131 -29.33 -8.92 -16.07
C PRO A 131 -30.21 -9.10 -17.30
N LYS A 132 -31.25 -8.27 -17.41
CA LYS A 132 -32.15 -8.32 -18.56
C LYS A 132 -31.44 -7.86 -19.82
N ASP A 133 -31.78 -8.50 -20.93
CA ASP A 133 -31.34 -8.06 -22.26
C ASP A 133 -31.64 -6.57 -22.50
N GLN A 134 -30.71 -5.88 -23.14
CA GLN A 134 -30.85 -4.46 -23.47
C GLN A 134 -30.87 -4.24 -24.99
N THR A 135 -31.61 -3.22 -25.43
CA THR A 135 -31.62 -2.76 -26.82
C THR A 135 -30.84 -1.46 -26.94
N MET A 136 -29.89 -1.42 -27.88
CA MET A 136 -29.02 -0.29 -28.13
C MET A 136 -29.72 0.76 -29.01
N PRO A 137 -29.21 2.01 -29.07
CA PRO A 137 -29.78 3.06 -29.91
C PRO A 137 -29.87 2.72 -31.41
N ASP A 138 -29.02 1.82 -31.91
CA ASP A 138 -29.04 1.34 -33.31
C ASP A 138 -30.00 0.16 -33.55
N GLY A 139 -30.75 -0.27 -32.52
CA GLY A 139 -31.69 -1.39 -32.58
C GLY A 139 -31.04 -2.77 -32.36
N SER A 140 -29.71 -2.85 -32.23
CA SER A 140 -29.05 -4.11 -31.83
C SER A 140 -29.42 -4.47 -30.39
N THR A 141 -29.37 -5.76 -30.05
CA THR A 141 -29.65 -6.25 -28.70
C THR A 141 -28.43 -6.93 -28.11
N CYS A 142 -28.36 -6.98 -26.78
CA CYS A 142 -27.33 -7.75 -26.06
C CYS A 142 -27.94 -8.57 -24.92
N SER A 143 -27.28 -9.68 -24.62
CA SER A 143 -27.52 -10.52 -23.45
C SER A 143 -26.25 -10.60 -22.60
N TYR A 144 -26.35 -11.17 -21.40
CA TYR A 144 -25.29 -11.12 -20.38
C TYR A 144 -24.76 -12.49 -20.00
N SER A 145 -23.47 -12.54 -19.69
CA SER A 145 -22.82 -13.68 -19.03
C SER A 145 -21.98 -13.21 -17.84
N PRO A 146 -21.80 -14.05 -16.81
CA PRO A 146 -20.79 -13.80 -15.78
C PRO A 146 -19.42 -13.61 -16.45
N ASN A 147 -18.57 -12.74 -15.93
CA ASN A 147 -17.22 -12.52 -16.44
C ASN A 147 -16.24 -12.43 -15.27
N ASP A 148 -15.28 -11.50 -15.30
CA ASP A 148 -14.27 -11.33 -14.26
C ASP A 148 -14.89 -11.09 -12.88
N MET A 149 -14.23 -11.63 -11.86
CA MET A 149 -14.59 -11.47 -10.46
C MET A 149 -13.41 -10.91 -9.65
N SER A 150 -13.74 -10.36 -8.50
CA SER A 150 -12.81 -10.15 -7.39
C SER A 150 -13.50 -10.61 -6.10
N VAL A 151 -12.79 -10.56 -4.97
CA VAL A 151 -13.29 -11.04 -3.68
C VAL A 151 -12.89 -10.11 -2.54
N GLY A 152 -13.73 -10.11 -1.51
CA GLY A 152 -13.50 -9.45 -0.23
C GLY A 152 -14.63 -9.81 0.73
N ASP A 153 -14.41 -9.69 2.03
CA ASP A 153 -15.48 -9.86 3.03
C ASP A 153 -16.42 -8.65 2.98
N LEU A 154 -17.61 -8.79 2.38
CA LEU A 154 -18.49 -7.65 2.13
C LEU A 154 -19.39 -7.31 3.32
N ASP A 155 -19.41 -8.09 4.41
CA ASP A 155 -20.23 -7.80 5.58
C ASP A 155 -19.58 -8.05 6.95
N GLY A 156 -18.29 -8.41 6.97
CA GLY A 156 -17.46 -8.53 8.16
C GLY A 156 -17.66 -9.84 8.92
N ASP A 157 -18.18 -10.88 8.26
CA ASP A 157 -18.42 -12.20 8.87
C ASP A 157 -17.20 -13.13 8.86
N GLY A 158 -16.12 -12.71 8.19
CA GLY A 158 -14.86 -13.42 8.01
C GLY A 158 -14.84 -14.39 6.84
N GLU A 159 -15.90 -14.43 6.02
CA GLU A 159 -15.96 -15.20 4.78
C GLU A 159 -15.80 -14.29 3.57
N LEU A 160 -15.07 -14.76 2.57
CA LEU A 160 -14.93 -14.02 1.32
C LEU A 160 -16.24 -14.08 0.53
N ASP A 161 -16.66 -12.92 0.03
CA ASP A 161 -17.78 -12.79 -0.89
C ASP A 161 -17.29 -12.51 -2.32
N LEU A 162 -18.15 -12.78 -3.29
CA LEU A 162 -17.85 -12.63 -4.71
C LEU A 162 -18.35 -11.27 -5.21
N VAL A 163 -17.49 -10.51 -5.87
CA VAL A 163 -17.87 -9.33 -6.65
C VAL A 163 -17.78 -9.69 -8.13
N LEU A 164 -18.94 -9.83 -8.78
CA LEU A 164 -19.08 -10.33 -10.15
C LEU A 164 -19.36 -9.21 -11.15
N LYS A 165 -18.51 -9.09 -12.18
CA LYS A 165 -18.82 -8.31 -13.38
C LYS A 165 -19.67 -9.12 -14.37
N TRP A 166 -20.80 -8.56 -14.78
CA TRP A 166 -21.57 -9.05 -15.93
C TRP A 166 -21.12 -8.36 -17.20
N ASP A 167 -20.73 -9.15 -18.20
CA ASP A 167 -20.34 -8.63 -19.51
C ASP A 167 -21.45 -8.84 -20.53
N PRO A 168 -21.88 -7.79 -21.25
CA PRO A 168 -22.79 -7.95 -22.37
C PRO A 168 -22.05 -8.59 -23.55
N ASN A 169 -22.71 -9.49 -24.27
CA ASN A 169 -22.13 -10.18 -25.44
C ASN A 169 -21.74 -9.25 -26.62
N ASN A 170 -22.09 -7.97 -26.52
CA ASN A 170 -21.69 -6.92 -27.45
C ASN A 170 -20.64 -5.97 -26.86
N SER A 171 -19.92 -6.36 -25.80
CA SER A 171 -18.73 -5.65 -25.32
C SER A 171 -17.69 -5.47 -26.43
N LYS A 172 -16.77 -4.52 -26.25
CA LYS A 172 -15.86 -4.06 -27.31
C LYS A 172 -14.42 -3.95 -26.80
N ASP A 173 -13.47 -4.39 -27.61
CA ASP A 173 -12.12 -3.83 -27.50
C ASP A 173 -12.15 -2.33 -27.88
N ASN A 174 -11.20 -1.57 -27.35
CA ASN A 174 -11.06 -0.14 -27.61
C ASN A 174 -10.86 0.22 -29.08
N SER A 175 -10.30 -0.69 -29.89
CA SER A 175 -10.16 -0.50 -31.33
C SER A 175 -11.48 -0.64 -32.11
N GLN A 176 -12.52 -1.18 -31.49
CA GLN A 176 -13.78 -1.51 -32.16
C GLN A 176 -14.86 -0.46 -31.90
N SER A 177 -15.60 -0.10 -32.96
CA SER A 177 -16.82 0.71 -32.87
C SER A 177 -18.05 -0.16 -32.52
N GLY A 178 -19.10 0.48 -32.03
CA GLY A 178 -20.39 -0.12 -31.71
C GLY A 178 -20.86 0.24 -30.29
N TYR A 179 -22.18 0.32 -30.10
CA TYR A 179 -22.78 0.44 -28.77
C TYR A 179 -22.55 -0.84 -27.97
N THR A 180 -22.54 -0.70 -26.64
CA THR A 180 -22.48 -1.82 -25.70
C THR A 180 -23.64 -1.73 -24.72
N GLY A 181 -24.07 -2.88 -24.22
CA GLY A 181 -24.87 -2.96 -23.01
C GLY A 181 -24.19 -2.28 -21.82
N SER A 182 -24.95 -2.06 -20.75
CA SER A 182 -24.44 -1.54 -19.48
C SER A 182 -23.60 -2.61 -18.79
N VAL A 183 -22.56 -2.21 -18.07
CA VAL A 183 -21.83 -3.12 -17.19
C VAL A 183 -22.55 -3.19 -15.85
N PHE A 184 -22.78 -4.40 -15.34
CA PHE A 184 -23.33 -4.60 -14.00
C PHE A 184 -22.29 -5.24 -13.08
N ILE A 185 -22.25 -4.80 -11.83
CA ILE A 185 -21.41 -5.37 -10.77
C ILE A 185 -22.34 -5.87 -9.67
N ASP A 186 -22.24 -7.15 -9.33
CA ASP A 186 -23.00 -7.76 -8.23
C ASP A 186 -22.10 -8.07 -7.05
N GLY A 187 -22.56 -7.80 -5.83
CA GLY A 187 -22.04 -8.44 -4.62
C GLY A 187 -22.85 -9.70 -4.31
N LEU A 188 -22.19 -10.85 -4.18
CA LEU A 188 -22.80 -12.15 -3.95
C LEU A 188 -22.13 -12.85 -2.76
N LYS A 189 -22.93 -13.45 -1.87
CA LYS A 189 -22.39 -14.47 -0.95
C LYS A 189 -21.88 -15.68 -1.74
N MET A 190 -20.99 -16.47 -1.12
CA MET A 190 -20.41 -17.69 -1.73
C MET A 190 -21.46 -18.75 -2.10
N ASP A 191 -22.69 -18.68 -1.58
CA ASP A 191 -23.81 -19.54 -1.96
C ASP A 191 -24.63 -19.03 -3.16
N GLY A 192 -24.29 -17.85 -3.69
CA GLY A 192 -24.99 -17.16 -4.78
C GLY A 192 -26.06 -16.16 -4.35
N THR A 193 -26.26 -15.94 -3.05
CA THR A 193 -27.20 -14.93 -2.56
C THR A 193 -26.77 -13.54 -2.99
N LEU A 194 -27.64 -12.85 -3.75
CA LEU A 194 -27.41 -11.48 -4.19
C LEU A 194 -27.56 -10.49 -3.02
N LEU A 195 -26.48 -9.76 -2.72
CA LEU A 195 -26.49 -8.67 -1.74
C LEU A 195 -27.00 -7.37 -2.38
N TRP A 196 -26.45 -7.02 -3.54
CA TRP A 196 -26.76 -5.79 -4.28
C TRP A 196 -26.28 -5.87 -5.73
N ARG A 197 -26.74 -4.93 -6.56
CA ARG A 197 -26.29 -4.71 -7.94
C ARG A 197 -26.04 -3.24 -8.21
N ILE A 198 -24.86 -2.92 -8.75
CA ILE A 198 -24.51 -1.62 -9.33
C ILE A 198 -24.70 -1.71 -10.85
N ASP A 199 -25.39 -0.75 -11.44
CA ASP A 199 -25.51 -0.57 -12.90
C ASP A 199 -24.65 0.63 -13.31
N LEU A 200 -23.53 0.40 -14.01
CA LEU A 200 -22.63 1.49 -14.42
C LEU A 200 -23.26 2.42 -15.46
N GLY A 201 -24.36 1.99 -16.08
CA GLY A 201 -25.16 2.79 -16.98
C GLY A 201 -24.47 3.03 -18.33
N LYS A 202 -25.19 3.75 -19.19
CA LYS A 202 -24.84 3.93 -20.61
C LYS A 202 -23.53 4.69 -20.88
N ASN A 203 -23.04 5.45 -19.90
CA ASN A 203 -21.86 6.31 -20.05
C ASN A 203 -20.55 5.62 -19.66
N ILE A 204 -20.61 4.35 -19.26
CA ILE A 204 -19.46 3.47 -19.12
C ILE A 204 -19.57 2.37 -20.18
N ARG A 205 -18.56 2.27 -21.05
CA ARG A 205 -18.52 1.27 -22.13
C ARG A 205 -18.11 -0.08 -21.59
N ALA A 206 -18.70 -1.15 -22.11
CA ALA A 206 -18.33 -2.52 -21.74
C ALA A 206 -17.15 -3.04 -22.57
N GLY A 207 -16.19 -3.68 -21.89
CA GLY A 207 -15.01 -4.29 -22.47
C GLY A 207 -13.87 -4.39 -21.45
N ALA A 208 -12.85 -5.19 -21.78
CA ALA A 208 -11.74 -5.50 -20.87
C ALA A 208 -11.02 -4.25 -20.33
N HIS A 209 -10.82 -3.23 -21.16
CA HIS A 209 -9.94 -2.10 -20.83
C HIS A 209 -10.65 -0.90 -20.17
N TYR A 210 -11.95 -1.00 -19.88
CA TYR A 210 -12.74 0.11 -19.34
C TYR A 210 -12.90 0.03 -17.82
N THR A 211 -13.74 -0.89 -17.34
CA THR A 211 -14.08 -1.00 -15.92
C THR A 211 -13.07 -1.90 -15.24
N GLN A 212 -12.22 -1.30 -14.42
CA GLN A 212 -11.31 -1.97 -13.50
C GLN A 212 -11.85 -1.72 -12.10
N PHE A 213 -12.25 -2.77 -11.39
CA PHE A 213 -12.91 -2.67 -10.09
C PHE A 213 -12.06 -3.28 -8.99
N MET A 214 -11.71 -2.49 -7.99
CA MET A 214 -10.92 -2.93 -6.83
C MET A 214 -11.87 -3.29 -5.69
N VAL A 215 -11.62 -4.42 -5.04
CA VAL A 215 -12.39 -4.93 -3.90
C VAL A 215 -11.42 -5.17 -2.74
N TYR A 216 -11.55 -4.37 -1.69
CA TYR A 216 -10.62 -4.36 -0.57
C TYR A 216 -11.19 -3.58 0.61
N ASP A 217 -10.86 -3.98 1.84
CA ASP A 217 -11.11 -3.18 3.06
C ASP A 217 -10.11 -2.02 3.07
N LEU A 218 -10.55 -0.84 2.64
CA LEU A 218 -9.67 0.30 2.39
C LEU A 218 -9.47 1.18 3.62
N ASP A 219 -10.46 1.24 4.49
CA ASP A 219 -10.45 2.10 5.68
C ASP A 219 -10.13 1.35 6.98
N GLY A 220 -10.08 0.01 6.92
CA GLY A 220 -9.80 -0.82 8.06
C GLY A 220 -10.98 -0.97 9.01
N ASP A 221 -12.21 -1.05 8.52
CA ASP A 221 -13.38 -1.37 9.34
C ASP A 221 -13.72 -2.87 9.37
N GLY A 222 -13.01 -3.69 8.58
CA GLY A 222 -13.23 -5.13 8.44
C GLY A 222 -14.26 -5.52 7.38
N ILE A 223 -14.77 -4.55 6.61
CA ILE A 223 -15.67 -4.76 5.48
C ILE A 223 -14.97 -4.24 4.22
N ALA A 224 -15.01 -5.01 3.13
CA ALA A 224 -14.40 -4.60 1.88
C ALA A 224 -15.26 -3.58 1.11
N GLU A 225 -14.66 -2.47 0.69
CA GLU A 225 -15.23 -1.53 -0.27
C GLU A 225 -15.01 -1.98 -1.71
N ILE A 226 -15.75 -1.34 -2.62
CA ILE A 226 -15.54 -1.46 -4.05
C ILE A 226 -15.22 -0.09 -4.64
N VAL A 227 -14.10 0.03 -5.36
CA VAL A 227 -13.70 1.28 -6.02
C VAL A 227 -13.57 1.08 -7.51
N MET A 228 -14.25 1.92 -8.30
CA MET A 228 -14.15 1.87 -9.75
C MET A 228 -14.54 3.19 -10.41
N LYS A 229 -14.17 3.33 -11.69
CA LYS A 229 -14.57 4.46 -12.53
C LYS A 229 -16.07 4.41 -12.82
N THR A 230 -16.75 5.53 -12.63
CA THR A 230 -18.19 5.70 -12.88
C THR A 230 -18.45 6.96 -13.73
N SER A 231 -19.71 7.23 -14.07
CA SER A 231 -20.11 8.41 -14.83
C SER A 231 -21.53 8.86 -14.47
N ASP A 232 -22.00 9.93 -15.09
CA ASP A 232 -23.39 10.36 -14.99
C ASP A 232 -24.31 9.21 -15.38
N GLY A 233 -25.29 8.88 -14.53
CA GLY A 233 -26.26 7.81 -14.78
C GLY A 233 -25.84 6.42 -14.29
N THR A 234 -24.69 6.26 -13.65
CA THR A 234 -24.42 5.08 -12.82
C THR A 234 -25.44 4.99 -11.68
N VAL A 235 -25.97 3.81 -11.40
CA VAL A 235 -26.94 3.53 -10.34
C VAL A 235 -26.29 2.59 -9.33
N ASP A 236 -26.23 3.03 -8.07
CA ASP A 236 -25.63 2.25 -6.99
C ASP A 236 -26.53 1.11 -6.50
N GLY A 237 -26.03 0.29 -5.57
CA GLY A 237 -26.73 -0.86 -5.00
C GLY A 237 -28.03 -0.54 -4.23
N LYS A 238 -28.27 0.74 -3.91
CA LYS A 238 -29.51 1.23 -3.30
C LYS A 238 -30.44 1.92 -4.30
N GLY A 239 -30.06 1.98 -5.57
CA GLY A 239 -30.85 2.61 -6.62
C GLY A 239 -30.61 4.12 -6.76
N LYS A 240 -29.61 4.69 -6.09
CA LYS A 240 -29.27 6.11 -6.20
C LYS A 240 -28.44 6.34 -7.46
N VAL A 241 -28.82 7.35 -8.22
CA VAL A 241 -28.10 7.77 -9.43
C VAL A 241 -26.93 8.68 -9.06
N ILE A 242 -25.74 8.38 -9.58
CA ILE A 242 -24.55 9.22 -9.51
C ILE A 242 -24.57 10.20 -10.69
N GLY A 243 -24.32 11.49 -10.40
CA GLY A 243 -24.35 12.54 -11.41
C GLY A 243 -25.75 12.77 -12.00
N ASP A 244 -25.82 13.11 -13.29
CA ASP A 244 -27.08 13.40 -13.99
C ASP A 244 -27.54 12.23 -14.87
N GLY A 245 -28.50 11.43 -14.37
CA GLY A 245 -29.05 10.27 -15.08
C GLY A 245 -29.72 10.56 -16.43
N SER A 246 -29.98 11.83 -16.76
CA SER A 246 -30.53 12.20 -18.07
C SER A 246 -29.47 12.24 -19.17
N LYS A 247 -28.18 12.25 -18.83
CA LYS A 247 -27.09 12.39 -19.79
C LYS A 247 -26.83 11.12 -20.59
N ASP A 248 -26.56 11.31 -21.88
CA ASP A 248 -26.10 10.28 -22.80
C ASP A 248 -24.93 10.85 -23.62
N TYR A 249 -23.73 10.39 -23.30
CA TYR A 249 -22.48 10.84 -23.92
C TYR A 249 -21.98 9.86 -24.99
N ARG A 250 -22.76 8.83 -25.31
CA ARG A 250 -22.43 7.87 -26.36
C ARG A 250 -22.48 8.57 -27.71
N SER A 251 -21.39 8.46 -28.46
CA SER A 251 -21.34 8.87 -29.86
C SER A 251 -22.14 7.91 -30.74
N SER A 252 -22.32 8.26 -32.02
CA SER A 252 -22.92 7.35 -33.01
C SER A 252 -22.10 6.08 -33.24
N SER A 253 -20.81 6.06 -32.88
CA SER A 253 -19.97 4.87 -32.88
C SER A 253 -19.97 4.12 -31.55
N GLY A 254 -20.82 4.51 -30.59
CA GLY A 254 -20.94 3.89 -29.27
C GLY A 254 -19.75 4.12 -28.33
N THR A 255 -18.83 5.02 -28.69
CA THR A 255 -17.72 5.45 -27.81
C THR A 255 -18.16 6.61 -26.92
N ILE A 256 -17.53 6.76 -25.75
CA ILE A 256 -17.80 7.85 -24.82
C ILE A 256 -16.55 8.73 -24.72
N MET A 257 -16.56 9.85 -25.44
CA MET A 257 -15.42 10.77 -25.55
C MET A 257 -15.68 12.16 -24.95
N THR A 258 -16.85 12.37 -24.35
CA THR A 258 -17.22 13.62 -23.66
C THR A 258 -17.97 13.29 -22.38
N GLY A 259 -18.34 14.31 -21.60
CA GLY A 259 -19.07 14.13 -20.34
C GLY A 259 -18.18 13.82 -19.14
N ASN A 260 -18.81 13.79 -17.97
CA ASN A 260 -18.13 13.63 -16.69
C ASN A 260 -17.62 12.20 -16.49
N GLU A 261 -16.45 12.09 -15.88
CA GLU A 261 -15.88 10.82 -15.44
C GLU A 261 -15.59 10.94 -13.95
N PHE A 262 -16.02 9.93 -13.20
CA PHE A 262 -15.89 9.92 -11.76
C PHE A 262 -15.11 8.69 -11.29
N LEU A 263 -14.58 8.76 -10.08
CA LEU A 263 -14.09 7.62 -9.31
C LEU A 263 -14.96 7.53 -8.06
N THR A 264 -15.59 6.38 -7.83
CA THR A 264 -16.53 6.19 -6.73
C THR A 264 -16.11 5.02 -5.85
N VAL A 265 -16.18 5.24 -4.54
CA VAL A 265 -16.13 4.19 -3.51
C VAL A 265 -17.55 3.76 -3.17
N PHE A 266 -17.79 2.45 -3.17
CA PHE A 266 -19.05 1.82 -2.83
C PHE A 266 -18.88 0.93 -1.60
N LYS A 267 -19.88 0.93 -0.72
CA LYS A 267 -19.85 0.13 0.50
C LYS A 267 -20.08 -1.35 0.22
N GLY A 268 -19.27 -2.22 0.83
CA GLY A 268 -19.32 -3.67 0.62
C GLY A 268 -20.68 -4.32 0.79
N ASN A 269 -21.35 -4.08 1.91
CA ASN A 269 -22.58 -4.80 2.26
C ASN A 269 -23.83 -4.34 1.49
N THR A 270 -23.75 -3.22 0.78
CA THR A 270 -24.93 -2.54 0.23
C THR A 270 -24.77 -2.06 -1.20
N GLY A 271 -23.54 -1.96 -1.70
CA GLY A 271 -23.23 -1.34 -2.99
C GLY A 271 -23.58 0.15 -3.04
N GLU A 272 -23.84 0.81 -1.91
CA GLU A 272 -24.18 2.24 -1.84
C GLU A 272 -22.96 3.09 -2.14
N ALA A 273 -23.11 4.14 -2.95
CA ALA A 273 -22.03 5.07 -3.23
C ALA A 273 -21.72 5.94 -1.99
N VAL A 274 -20.50 5.80 -1.45
CA VAL A 274 -20.03 6.51 -0.25
C VAL A 274 -19.43 7.86 -0.61
N HIS A 275 -18.43 7.86 -1.49
CA HIS A 275 -17.75 9.07 -1.93
C HIS A 275 -17.44 9.01 -3.42
N THR A 276 -17.64 10.13 -4.10
CA THR A 276 -17.44 10.27 -5.55
C THR A 276 -16.60 11.51 -5.82
N ILE A 277 -15.46 11.32 -6.49
CA ILE A 277 -14.59 12.40 -6.97
C ILE A 277 -14.52 12.37 -8.50
N ASN A 278 -13.95 13.42 -9.10
CA ASN A 278 -13.64 13.39 -10.52
C ASN A 278 -12.51 12.39 -10.80
N TYR A 279 -12.66 11.60 -11.86
CA TYR A 279 -11.62 10.66 -12.29
C TYR A 279 -10.40 11.43 -12.81
N TRP A 280 -9.20 11.02 -12.37
CA TRP A 280 -7.95 11.60 -12.84
C TRP A 280 -7.06 10.55 -13.54
N PRO A 281 -6.39 10.92 -14.65
CA PRO A 281 -6.54 12.19 -15.35
C PRO A 281 -7.88 12.25 -16.10
N ALA A 282 -8.39 13.46 -16.26
CA ALA A 282 -9.52 13.69 -17.13
C ALA A 282 -9.20 13.28 -18.58
N ARG A 283 -10.24 12.94 -19.35
CA ARG A 283 -10.13 12.58 -20.77
C ARG A 283 -9.34 13.60 -21.61
N GLY A 284 -8.70 13.13 -22.68
CA GLY A 284 -8.12 13.98 -23.70
C GLY A 284 -6.69 14.43 -23.39
N LYS A 285 -6.03 13.73 -22.46
CA LYS A 285 -4.61 13.90 -22.14
C LYS A 285 -3.71 12.96 -22.94
N ILE A 286 -4.29 11.97 -23.61
CA ILE A 286 -3.57 10.94 -24.35
C ILE A 286 -3.67 11.22 -25.85
N SER A 287 -2.53 11.14 -26.54
CA SER A 287 -2.41 11.33 -27.98
C SER A 287 -2.25 9.98 -28.71
N GLY A 288 -2.05 10.01 -30.02
CA GLY A 288 -1.86 8.83 -30.86
C GLY A 288 -3.12 8.32 -31.55
N ASP A 289 -4.32 8.69 -31.10
CA ASP A 289 -5.57 8.54 -31.84
C ASP A 289 -6.64 9.55 -31.44
N THR A 290 -7.68 9.71 -32.27
CA THR A 290 -8.79 10.65 -32.05
C THR A 290 -10.12 9.97 -31.76
N TYR A 291 -10.16 8.64 -31.75
CA TYR A 291 -11.38 7.85 -31.59
C TYR A 291 -11.48 7.18 -30.21
N GLY A 292 -10.47 7.36 -29.36
CA GLY A 292 -10.51 7.02 -27.93
C GLY A 292 -9.93 5.65 -27.60
N ASN A 293 -9.10 5.06 -28.45
CA ASN A 293 -8.52 3.77 -28.17
C ASN A 293 -7.54 3.84 -27.01
N ARG A 294 -6.47 4.64 -27.15
CA ARG A 294 -5.43 4.80 -26.12
C ARG A 294 -5.95 5.51 -24.88
N ASP A 295 -6.82 6.48 -25.08
CA ASP A 295 -7.35 7.29 -23.98
C ASP A 295 -8.29 6.50 -23.05
N ASN A 296 -8.91 5.41 -23.52
CA ASN A 296 -9.75 4.53 -22.69
C ASN A 296 -9.03 3.26 -22.21
N ARG A 297 -7.70 3.28 -22.13
CA ARG A 297 -6.91 2.18 -21.58
C ARG A 297 -6.71 2.37 -20.08
N MET A 298 -7.43 1.60 -19.27
CA MET A 298 -7.46 1.76 -17.82
C MET A 298 -6.83 0.55 -17.14
N LEU A 299 -6.05 0.76 -16.08
CA LEU A 299 -5.65 -0.27 -15.12
C LEU A 299 -6.00 0.20 -13.70
N ALA A 300 -6.02 -0.74 -12.75
CA ALA A 300 -6.18 -0.45 -11.33
C ALA A 300 -5.40 -1.47 -10.47
N ALA A 301 -5.10 -1.11 -9.23
CA ALA A 301 -4.47 -2.00 -8.26
C ALA A 301 -4.82 -1.59 -6.83
N ILE A 302 -4.50 -2.48 -5.88
CA ILE A 302 -4.33 -2.13 -4.46
C ILE A 302 -2.83 -2.21 -4.14
N ALA A 303 -2.31 -1.28 -3.34
CA ALA A 303 -0.91 -1.26 -2.91
C ALA A 303 -0.76 -0.68 -1.51
N TYR A 304 0.11 -1.27 -0.68
CA TYR A 304 0.46 -0.79 0.65
C TYR A 304 1.56 0.28 0.57
N LEU A 305 1.18 1.49 0.12
CA LEU A 305 2.13 2.58 -0.17
C LEU A 305 2.68 3.28 1.07
N ASP A 306 2.13 3.02 2.25
CA ASP A 306 2.69 3.41 3.56
C ASP A 306 3.24 2.20 4.33
N GLY A 307 3.25 1.02 3.70
CA GLY A 307 3.67 -0.25 4.30
C GLY A 307 2.67 -0.86 5.27
N VAL A 308 1.50 -0.25 5.50
CA VAL A 308 0.55 -0.65 6.54
C VAL A 308 -0.89 -0.74 6.05
N HIS A 309 -1.37 0.27 5.33
CA HIS A 309 -2.75 0.40 4.87
C HIS A 309 -2.83 0.33 3.35
N PRO A 310 -3.92 -0.25 2.80
CA PRO A 310 -4.11 -0.36 1.37
C PRO A 310 -4.52 0.99 0.74
N SER A 311 -3.80 1.39 -0.31
CA SER A 311 -4.16 2.49 -1.21
C SER A 311 -4.72 1.95 -2.53
N VAL A 312 -5.61 2.70 -3.16
CA VAL A 312 -6.13 2.41 -4.51
C VAL A 312 -5.26 3.07 -5.57
N ILE A 313 -4.82 2.30 -6.55
CA ILE A 313 -4.12 2.78 -7.74
C ILE A 313 -5.10 2.80 -8.91
N MET A 314 -5.21 3.93 -9.61
CA MET A 314 -5.95 4.04 -10.87
C MET A 314 -5.03 4.60 -11.95
N SER A 315 -5.12 4.08 -13.17
CA SER A 315 -4.29 4.56 -14.28
C SER A 315 -5.07 4.76 -15.57
N ARG A 316 -4.50 5.60 -16.44
CA ARG A 316 -5.01 5.89 -17.79
C ARG A 316 -3.86 5.98 -18.78
N GLY A 317 -3.99 5.25 -19.88
CA GLY A 317 -2.98 5.14 -20.93
C GLY A 317 -1.96 4.05 -20.67
N TYR A 318 -1.13 3.75 -21.67
CA TYR A 318 0.12 2.98 -21.53
C TYR A 318 0.88 2.84 -22.86
N TYR A 319 0.18 2.90 -24.01
CA TYR A 319 0.83 2.86 -25.33
C TYR A 319 1.62 4.14 -25.69
N THR A 320 1.22 5.26 -25.12
CA THR A 320 1.84 6.59 -25.31
C THR A 320 1.96 7.27 -23.97
N GLU A 321 1.21 8.34 -23.73
CA GLU A 321 1.12 8.95 -22.41
C GLU A 321 0.53 7.96 -21.41
N PHE A 322 1.06 8.00 -20.19
CA PHE A 322 0.65 7.11 -19.11
C PHE A 322 0.58 7.88 -17.80
N PHE A 323 -0.59 7.88 -17.19
CA PHE A 323 -0.87 8.58 -15.95
C PHE A 323 -1.33 7.58 -14.89
N VAL A 324 -0.82 7.73 -13.67
CA VAL A 324 -1.14 6.87 -12.53
C VAL A 324 -1.41 7.76 -11.32
N ALA A 325 -2.46 7.46 -10.56
CA ALA A 325 -2.75 8.13 -9.31
C ALA A 325 -3.02 7.12 -8.20
N ALA A 326 -2.55 7.46 -7.01
CA ALA A 326 -2.86 6.75 -5.79
C ALA A 326 -3.88 7.52 -4.96
N TYR A 327 -4.77 6.78 -4.29
CA TYR A 327 -5.80 7.33 -3.43
C TYR A 327 -5.89 6.54 -2.13
N ASP A 328 -6.13 7.25 -1.04
CA ASP A 328 -6.39 6.69 0.28
C ASP A 328 -7.86 6.94 0.63
N PHE A 329 -8.52 5.97 1.26
CA PHE A 329 -9.91 6.10 1.72
C PHE A 329 -9.98 5.93 3.23
N ASP A 330 -10.61 6.87 3.93
CA ASP A 330 -10.68 6.90 5.40
C ASP A 330 -12.05 6.48 5.96
N GLY A 331 -12.87 5.83 5.14
CA GLY A 331 -14.25 5.46 5.45
C GLY A 331 -15.28 6.52 5.08
N LYS A 332 -14.82 7.73 4.74
CA LYS A 332 -15.70 8.85 4.38
C LYS A 332 -15.27 9.53 3.10
N GLU A 333 -13.97 9.79 2.94
CA GLU A 333 -13.42 10.55 1.84
C GLU A 333 -12.31 9.78 1.14
N LEU A 334 -12.39 9.77 -0.19
CA LEU A 334 -11.33 9.29 -1.08
C LEU A 334 -10.42 10.47 -1.41
N LYS A 335 -9.18 10.42 -0.92
CA LYS A 335 -8.18 11.49 -1.02
C LYS A 335 -7.06 11.06 -1.95
N THR A 336 -6.62 11.98 -2.81
CA THR A 336 -5.44 11.72 -3.64
C THR A 336 -4.18 11.72 -2.78
N ARG A 337 -3.42 10.63 -2.83
CA ARG A 337 -2.11 10.50 -2.20
C ARG A 337 -1.02 11.14 -3.05
N TRP A 338 -0.94 10.72 -4.32
CA TRP A 338 -0.03 11.30 -5.30
C TRP A 338 -0.53 11.07 -6.74
N GLN A 339 0.09 11.78 -7.69
CA GLN A 339 -0.19 11.69 -9.11
C GLN A 339 1.12 11.64 -9.91
N HIS A 340 1.27 10.63 -10.77
CA HIS A 340 2.36 10.45 -11.70
C HIS A 340 1.92 10.74 -13.13
N SER A 341 2.64 11.60 -13.83
CA SER A 341 2.35 11.96 -15.23
C SER A 341 3.55 11.67 -16.13
N SER A 342 3.35 10.83 -17.14
CA SER A 342 4.32 10.58 -18.21
C SER A 342 3.76 11.01 -19.56
N ASP A 343 3.96 12.28 -19.89
CA ASP A 343 3.41 12.94 -21.09
C ASP A 343 4.45 13.19 -22.20
N LYS A 344 5.69 12.75 -21.99
CA LYS A 344 6.82 12.94 -22.91
C LYS A 344 7.38 11.61 -23.37
N LYS A 345 7.42 11.43 -24.68
CA LYS A 345 7.99 10.25 -25.32
C LYS A 345 9.41 9.95 -24.79
N GLY A 346 9.61 8.70 -24.36
CA GLY A 346 10.90 8.20 -23.87
C GLY A 346 11.23 8.61 -22.43
N GLN A 347 10.27 9.13 -21.65
CA GLN A 347 10.43 9.48 -20.24
C GLN A 347 9.37 8.79 -19.39
N GLY A 348 9.70 8.54 -18.13
CA GLY A 348 8.75 7.96 -17.17
C GLY A 348 8.19 6.63 -17.64
N LEU A 349 6.87 6.49 -17.56
CA LEU A 349 6.10 5.34 -18.01
C LEU A 349 5.64 5.43 -19.47
N TYR A 350 6.00 6.48 -20.22
CA TYR A 350 5.49 6.69 -21.57
C TYR A 350 5.80 5.48 -22.46
N GLY A 351 4.76 4.81 -22.96
CA GLY A 351 4.86 3.68 -23.87
C GLY A 351 5.25 2.35 -23.23
N GLU A 352 5.38 2.26 -21.90
CA GLU A 352 5.94 1.09 -21.21
C GLU A 352 4.90 0.14 -20.61
N GLY A 353 3.65 0.59 -20.47
CA GLY A 353 2.65 -0.19 -19.74
C GLY A 353 2.13 -1.39 -20.51
N ASN A 354 1.75 -2.42 -19.75
CA ASN A 354 1.09 -3.61 -20.27
C ASN A 354 -0.44 -3.49 -20.17
N HIS A 355 -1.14 -4.50 -20.64
CA HIS A 355 -2.58 -4.71 -20.35
C HIS A 355 -2.85 -5.22 -18.92
N ASN A 356 -1.93 -4.96 -18.01
CA ASN A 356 -1.84 -5.54 -16.68
C ASN A 356 -0.71 -4.81 -15.93
N LEU A 357 -0.68 -5.01 -14.62
CA LEU A 357 0.34 -4.48 -13.72
C LEU A 357 0.60 -5.52 -12.61
N SER A 358 1.60 -5.28 -11.79
CA SER A 358 1.81 -6.02 -10.54
C SER A 358 2.27 -5.07 -9.44
N VAL A 359 2.10 -5.51 -8.20
CA VAL A 359 2.40 -4.74 -7.01
C VAL A 359 3.20 -5.63 -6.07
N GLY A 360 4.24 -5.10 -5.46
CA GLY A 360 5.06 -5.79 -4.47
C GLY A 360 6.22 -4.91 -3.99
N ASP A 361 6.73 -5.19 -2.80
CA ASP A 361 7.89 -4.51 -2.21
C ASP A 361 9.17 -4.93 -2.96
N LEU A 362 9.65 -4.07 -3.85
CA LEU A 362 10.76 -4.41 -4.73
C LEU A 362 12.10 -4.27 -4.03
N ASP A 363 12.30 -3.30 -3.14
CA ASP A 363 13.59 -3.08 -2.47
C ASP A 363 13.68 -3.51 -1.00
N GLY A 364 12.62 -4.09 -0.46
CA GLY A 364 12.57 -4.62 0.89
C GLY A 364 12.46 -3.52 1.94
N ASP A 365 11.95 -2.34 1.59
CA ASP A 365 11.75 -1.22 2.51
C ASP A 365 10.42 -1.30 3.28
N GLY A 366 9.57 -2.28 2.95
CA GLY A 366 8.27 -2.55 3.54
C GLY A 366 7.10 -1.93 2.78
N PHE A 367 7.37 -1.05 1.81
CA PHE A 367 6.36 -0.34 1.02
C PHE A 367 6.16 -1.03 -0.32
N ASP A 368 4.95 -0.97 -0.89
CA ASP A 368 4.72 -1.56 -2.21
C ASP A 368 5.13 -0.61 -3.35
N GLU A 369 5.92 -1.14 -4.29
CA GLU A 369 6.13 -0.57 -5.62
C GLU A 369 5.04 -1.03 -6.60
N ILE A 370 4.92 -0.29 -7.70
CA ILE A 370 3.95 -0.60 -8.77
C ILE A 370 4.70 -0.86 -10.07
N VAL A 371 4.70 -2.11 -10.52
CA VAL A 371 5.30 -2.53 -11.79
C VAL A 371 4.25 -2.45 -12.90
N MET A 372 4.46 -1.53 -13.83
CA MET A 372 3.52 -1.18 -14.89
C MET A 372 4.12 -1.62 -16.23
N GLY A 373 4.16 -2.92 -16.49
CA GLY A 373 4.87 -3.49 -17.64
C GLY A 373 6.37 -3.21 -17.55
N ALA A 374 6.93 -2.65 -18.62
CA ALA A 374 8.36 -2.37 -18.81
C ALA A 374 8.94 -1.22 -17.92
N ALA A 375 8.21 -0.77 -16.91
CA ALA A 375 8.65 0.26 -15.96
C ALA A 375 8.03 0.05 -14.57
N ALA A 376 8.57 0.72 -13.56
CA ALA A 376 8.03 0.68 -12.20
C ALA A 376 8.04 2.06 -11.54
N LEU A 377 7.08 2.28 -10.64
CA LEU A 377 7.03 3.43 -9.74
C LEU A 377 7.34 2.98 -8.30
N ASN A 378 8.01 3.85 -7.55
CA ASN A 378 8.14 3.75 -6.09
C ASN A 378 6.80 3.98 -5.40
N HIS A 379 6.71 3.58 -4.12
CA HIS A 379 5.52 3.80 -3.27
C HIS A 379 5.05 5.28 -3.21
N ASP A 380 5.95 6.24 -3.42
CA ASP A 380 5.67 7.69 -3.43
C ASP A 380 5.25 8.25 -4.80
N GLY A 381 5.14 7.39 -5.82
CA GLY A 381 4.78 7.75 -7.19
C GLY A 381 5.93 8.28 -8.04
N THR A 382 7.17 8.33 -7.52
CA THR A 382 8.36 8.63 -8.32
C THR A 382 8.73 7.46 -9.23
N LEU A 383 9.40 7.75 -10.36
CA LEU A 383 9.86 6.69 -11.25
C LEU A 383 10.98 5.90 -10.58
N ARG A 384 10.80 4.59 -10.46
CA ARG A 384 11.84 3.66 -10.01
C ARG A 384 12.80 3.34 -11.15
N TYR A 385 12.27 2.75 -12.22
CA TYR A 385 13.02 2.43 -13.42
C TYR A 385 12.14 2.45 -14.67
N ARG A 386 12.80 2.54 -15.82
CA ARG A 386 12.24 2.34 -17.16
C ARG A 386 13.21 1.46 -17.94
N THR A 387 12.77 0.32 -18.45
CA THR A 387 13.62 -0.53 -19.30
C THR A 387 13.70 0.03 -20.72
N GLY A 388 12.61 0.66 -21.18
CA GLY A 388 12.50 1.18 -22.54
C GLY A 388 12.10 0.14 -23.56
N PHE A 389 11.62 -1.01 -23.08
CA PHE A 389 11.23 -2.14 -23.91
C PHE A 389 9.79 -2.07 -24.43
N GLY A 390 8.99 -1.17 -23.84
CA GLY A 390 7.66 -0.85 -24.31
C GLY A 390 6.60 -1.88 -23.94
N HIS A 391 5.48 -1.81 -24.64
CA HIS A 391 4.24 -2.52 -24.32
C HIS A 391 4.35 -4.06 -24.37
N GLY A 392 3.64 -4.70 -23.44
CA GLY A 392 3.46 -6.14 -23.33
C GLY A 392 2.05 -6.59 -22.95
N ASP A 393 1.82 -7.91 -23.07
CA ASP A 393 0.51 -8.55 -22.89
C ASP A 393 0.44 -9.49 -21.66
N ALA A 394 1.59 -9.78 -21.04
CA ALA A 394 1.71 -10.65 -19.88
C ALA A 394 2.97 -10.33 -19.06
N MET A 395 2.84 -10.30 -17.73
CA MET A 395 3.96 -10.08 -16.81
C MET A 395 3.74 -10.84 -15.51
N HIS A 396 4.84 -11.19 -14.84
CA HIS A 396 4.85 -11.96 -13.59
C HIS A 396 5.86 -11.33 -12.63
N LEU A 397 5.46 -11.13 -11.37
CA LEU A 397 6.28 -10.56 -10.30
C LEU A 397 6.25 -11.52 -9.10
N SER A 398 7.40 -12.02 -8.67
CA SER A 398 7.55 -12.97 -7.56
C SER A 398 9.04 -13.09 -7.20
N ASP A 399 9.35 -13.73 -6.09
CA ASP A 399 10.66 -14.33 -5.83
C ASP A 399 10.79 -15.57 -6.75
N MET A 400 11.31 -15.35 -7.96
CA MET A 400 11.39 -16.36 -9.02
C MET A 400 12.77 -17.01 -9.04
N ASP A 401 13.80 -16.26 -8.67
CA ASP A 401 15.17 -16.72 -8.48
C ASP A 401 15.51 -16.71 -6.99
N PRO A 402 15.18 -17.78 -6.23
CA PRO A 402 15.37 -17.80 -4.78
C PRO A 402 16.84 -17.75 -4.32
N ASP A 403 17.79 -17.79 -5.26
CA ASP A 403 19.22 -17.61 -4.99
C ASP A 403 19.71 -16.19 -5.38
N HIS A 404 18.81 -15.32 -5.85
CA HIS A 404 19.01 -13.91 -6.14
C HIS A 404 18.12 -13.08 -5.20
N PRO A 405 18.68 -12.31 -4.25
CA PRO A 405 17.85 -11.60 -3.27
C PRO A 405 16.95 -10.53 -3.91
N GLY A 406 15.65 -10.60 -3.61
CA GLY A 406 14.64 -9.63 -4.04
C GLY A 406 13.53 -10.31 -4.83
N LEU A 407 12.66 -9.49 -5.43
CA LEU A 407 11.68 -9.94 -6.41
C LEU A 407 12.21 -9.70 -7.82
N GLU A 408 11.79 -10.53 -8.75
CA GLU A 408 12.08 -10.36 -10.17
C GLU A 408 10.81 -10.15 -10.98
N VAL A 409 10.97 -9.63 -12.20
CA VAL A 409 9.90 -9.50 -13.17
C VAL A 409 10.22 -10.26 -14.44
N TYR A 410 9.29 -11.09 -14.89
CA TYR A 410 9.31 -11.71 -16.21
C TYR A 410 8.20 -11.10 -17.06
N ASP A 411 8.54 -10.65 -18.27
CA ASP A 411 7.64 -9.87 -19.13
C ASP A 411 7.84 -10.26 -20.60
N VAL A 412 6.83 -9.98 -21.42
CA VAL A 412 6.86 -10.23 -22.86
C VAL A 412 6.43 -8.97 -23.61
N HIS A 413 7.00 -8.74 -24.78
CA HIS A 413 6.80 -7.48 -25.50
C HIS A 413 6.13 -7.67 -26.88
N GLU A 414 5.19 -6.78 -27.17
CA GLU A 414 4.56 -6.63 -28.50
C GLU A 414 5.45 -5.79 -29.43
N GLU A 415 6.28 -4.90 -28.87
CA GLU A 415 7.16 -4.03 -29.64
C GLU A 415 8.11 -4.83 -30.54
N LYS A 416 8.01 -4.61 -31.85
CA LYS A 416 8.70 -5.43 -32.86
C LYS A 416 10.11 -4.94 -33.21
N GLN A 417 10.49 -3.79 -32.67
CA GLN A 417 11.78 -3.15 -32.87
C GLN A 417 12.44 -2.84 -31.52
N ASN A 418 12.56 -3.87 -30.69
CA ASN A 418 13.13 -3.74 -29.36
C ASN A 418 14.32 -4.70 -29.14
N ALA A 419 15.02 -4.56 -28.03
CA ALA A 419 16.14 -5.44 -27.67
C ALA A 419 15.67 -6.88 -27.42
N TYR A 420 14.51 -7.06 -26.78
CA TYR A 420 14.00 -8.35 -26.34
C TYR A 420 12.53 -8.54 -26.71
N SER A 421 12.14 -9.78 -27.03
CA SER A 421 10.73 -10.21 -27.13
C SER A 421 10.16 -10.71 -25.81
N GLU A 422 11.05 -11.09 -24.90
CA GLU A 422 10.78 -11.48 -23.51
C GLU A 422 12.07 -11.28 -22.71
N GLU A 423 11.92 -10.98 -21.44
CA GLU A 423 13.04 -10.74 -20.55
C GLU A 423 12.67 -11.02 -19.10
N PHE A 424 13.70 -11.41 -18.37
CA PHE A 424 13.70 -11.58 -16.94
C PHE A 424 14.60 -10.50 -16.35
N ARG A 425 14.05 -9.66 -15.47
CA ARG A 425 14.73 -8.49 -14.90
C ARG A 425 14.65 -8.47 -13.38
N ASP A 426 15.69 -7.90 -12.80
CA ASP A 426 15.85 -7.65 -11.38
C ASP A 426 14.94 -6.48 -10.91
N LYS A 427 14.77 -6.33 -9.60
CA LYS A 427 13.95 -5.29 -8.92
C LYS A 427 14.28 -3.83 -9.33
N ASP A 428 15.46 -3.60 -9.88
CA ASP A 428 15.94 -2.29 -10.32
C ASP A 428 15.83 -2.11 -11.86
N GLY A 429 15.14 -3.02 -12.54
CA GLY A 429 14.88 -2.98 -13.99
C GLY A 429 16.05 -3.51 -14.84
N LYS A 430 17.10 -4.03 -14.22
CA LYS A 430 18.26 -4.59 -14.91
C LYS A 430 17.92 -5.97 -15.45
N VAL A 431 18.06 -6.16 -16.76
CA VAL A 431 17.89 -7.47 -17.40
C VAL A 431 18.93 -8.46 -16.89
N ILE A 432 18.45 -9.61 -16.40
CA ILE A 432 19.26 -10.77 -16.04
C ILE A 432 19.50 -11.59 -17.32
N TRP A 433 18.44 -11.90 -18.06
CA TRP A 433 18.51 -12.48 -19.40
C TRP A 433 17.25 -12.13 -20.20
N GLY A 434 17.30 -12.27 -21.53
CA GLY A 434 16.14 -12.12 -22.39
C GLY A 434 16.38 -12.70 -23.79
N THR A 435 15.31 -13.00 -24.51
CA THR A 435 15.41 -13.49 -25.90
C THR A 435 15.54 -12.29 -26.84
N THR A 436 16.71 -12.14 -27.45
CA THR A 436 17.00 -10.99 -28.32
C THR A 436 16.11 -10.98 -29.57
N GLN A 437 15.45 -9.86 -29.84
CA GLN A 437 14.76 -9.66 -31.12
C GLN A 437 15.78 -9.35 -32.22
N THR A 438 15.77 -10.15 -33.28
CA THR A 438 16.49 -9.82 -34.52
C THR A 438 15.52 -9.16 -35.51
N GLN A 439 16.00 -8.32 -36.43
CA GLN A 439 15.14 -7.68 -37.46
C GLN A 439 14.38 -8.68 -38.33
N ALA A 440 14.85 -9.93 -38.45
CA ALA A 440 14.15 -11.01 -39.16
C ALA A 440 13.03 -11.66 -38.32
N GLY A 441 13.06 -11.47 -36.99
CA GLY A 441 12.03 -11.92 -36.04
C GLY A 441 10.79 -11.05 -36.10
N ASN A 442 10.87 -9.75 -35.75
CA ASN A 442 9.74 -8.79 -35.82
C ASN A 442 8.40 -9.38 -35.30
N VAL A 443 8.45 -10.16 -34.21
CA VAL A 443 7.31 -10.92 -33.68
C VAL A 443 6.74 -10.20 -32.46
N ASP A 444 5.43 -10.00 -32.48
CA ASP A 444 4.64 -9.71 -31.29
C ASP A 444 4.60 -10.96 -30.39
N ASN A 445 5.09 -10.84 -29.15
CA ASN A 445 5.06 -11.92 -28.18
C ASN A 445 3.91 -11.76 -27.18
N GLY A 446 2.67 -11.92 -27.64
CA GLY A 446 1.47 -11.64 -26.85
C GLY A 446 1.12 -12.59 -25.68
N ARG A 447 2.03 -13.48 -25.25
CA ARG A 447 1.84 -14.39 -24.09
C ARG A 447 3.17 -14.78 -23.45
N GLY A 448 3.25 -14.71 -22.13
CA GLY A 448 4.35 -15.24 -21.32
C GLY A 448 3.82 -15.99 -20.11
N MET A 449 4.62 -16.87 -19.53
CA MET A 449 4.36 -17.51 -18.25
C MET A 449 5.67 -17.65 -17.47
N ALA A 450 5.62 -17.40 -16.16
CA ALA A 450 6.64 -17.77 -15.20
C ALA A 450 6.01 -18.57 -14.06
N ALA A 451 6.50 -19.79 -13.83
CA ALA A 451 5.96 -20.70 -12.82
C ALA A 451 7.00 -21.78 -12.45
N ASP A 452 7.01 -22.26 -11.20
CA ASP A 452 7.85 -23.38 -10.79
C ASP A 452 7.13 -24.68 -11.17
N VAL A 453 7.40 -25.20 -12.37
CA VAL A 453 6.72 -26.40 -12.88
C VAL A 453 7.63 -27.63 -12.84
N ASP A 454 8.95 -27.43 -12.86
CA ASP A 454 9.94 -28.49 -12.94
C ASP A 454 10.70 -28.69 -11.63
N SER A 455 10.24 -29.67 -10.86
CA SER A 455 10.84 -30.11 -9.58
C SER A 455 12.34 -30.52 -9.64
N THR A 456 12.98 -30.55 -10.82
CA THR A 456 14.41 -30.85 -10.95
C THR A 456 15.30 -29.60 -11.04
N ASN A 457 14.69 -28.41 -11.10
CA ASN A 457 15.38 -27.13 -10.99
C ASN A 457 14.86 -26.36 -9.78
N ARG A 458 15.67 -25.42 -9.30
CA ARG A 458 15.30 -24.51 -8.22
C ARG A 458 14.99 -23.15 -8.85
N GLY A 459 13.90 -22.54 -8.39
CA GLY A 459 13.36 -21.31 -8.98
C GLY A 459 12.43 -21.60 -10.14
N PHE A 460 11.87 -20.55 -10.72
CA PHE A 460 10.81 -20.68 -11.71
C PHE A 460 11.37 -21.05 -13.09
N GLU A 461 10.53 -21.71 -13.88
CA GLU A 461 10.68 -21.77 -15.33
C GLU A 461 9.92 -20.63 -16.02
N MET A 462 10.40 -20.24 -17.19
CA MET A 462 9.79 -19.20 -18.02
C MET A 462 9.66 -19.64 -19.48
N TRP A 463 8.52 -19.33 -20.09
CA TRP A 463 8.28 -19.56 -21.52
C TRP A 463 7.28 -18.54 -22.08
N SER A 464 7.14 -18.51 -23.39
CA SER A 464 6.22 -17.60 -24.07
C SER A 464 5.65 -18.18 -25.35
N GLY A 465 4.70 -17.45 -25.95
CA GLY A 465 4.11 -17.81 -27.25
C GLY A 465 5.18 -17.97 -28.33
N THR A 466 6.22 -17.12 -28.30
CA THR A 466 7.28 -17.06 -29.31
C THR A 466 8.58 -17.74 -28.89
N SER A 467 8.77 -18.07 -27.60
CA SER A 467 9.97 -18.76 -27.15
C SER A 467 10.13 -20.11 -27.84
N GLY A 468 11.38 -20.51 -28.11
CA GLY A 468 11.73 -21.82 -28.66
C GLY A 468 11.59 -22.98 -27.66
N GLY A 469 11.00 -22.72 -26.49
CA GLY A 469 10.87 -23.69 -25.40
C GLY A 469 10.79 -23.01 -24.04
N MET A 470 10.86 -23.83 -23.00
CA MET A 470 10.89 -23.43 -21.60
C MET A 470 12.33 -23.27 -21.11
N ARG A 471 12.58 -22.19 -20.37
CA ARG A 471 13.88 -21.83 -19.81
C ARG A 471 13.84 -21.89 -18.30
N THR A 472 14.97 -22.22 -17.68
CA THR A 472 15.14 -22.06 -16.24
C THR A 472 15.25 -20.58 -15.87
N VAL A 473 15.19 -20.26 -14.59
CA VAL A 473 15.40 -18.91 -14.05
C VAL A 473 16.72 -18.25 -14.49
N LYS A 474 17.74 -19.05 -14.85
CA LYS A 474 19.04 -18.56 -15.37
C LYS A 474 19.04 -18.38 -16.90
N GLY A 475 17.90 -18.50 -17.57
CA GLY A 475 17.74 -18.35 -19.02
C GLY A 475 18.20 -19.54 -19.86
N THR A 476 18.58 -20.65 -19.22
CA THR A 476 19.04 -21.86 -19.92
C THR A 476 17.83 -22.62 -20.46
N LEU A 477 17.85 -23.01 -21.74
CA LEU A 477 16.78 -23.83 -22.32
C LEU A 477 16.71 -25.18 -21.62
N LEU A 478 15.57 -25.44 -20.97
CA LEU A 478 15.28 -26.67 -20.25
C LEU A 478 14.63 -27.72 -21.18
N ASN A 479 13.68 -27.30 -22.01
CA ASN A 479 13.01 -28.16 -22.99
C ASN A 479 12.40 -27.33 -24.13
N GLU A 480 12.22 -27.92 -25.32
CA GLU A 480 11.51 -27.29 -26.43
C GLU A 480 9.98 -27.37 -26.29
N THR A 481 9.48 -28.33 -25.50
CA THR A 481 8.07 -28.47 -25.15
C THR A 481 7.62 -27.33 -24.26
N LYS A 482 6.49 -26.71 -24.59
CA LYS A 482 5.90 -25.61 -23.83
C LYS A 482 4.55 -26.04 -23.21
N PRO A 483 4.37 -25.83 -21.91
CA PRO A 483 3.05 -25.88 -21.28
C PRO A 483 2.11 -24.77 -21.75
N SER A 484 0.86 -24.78 -21.28
CA SER A 484 -0.10 -23.68 -21.47
C SER A 484 0.49 -22.32 -21.06
N VAL A 485 0.11 -21.24 -21.75
CA VAL A 485 0.64 -19.88 -21.55
C VAL A 485 -0.51 -18.93 -21.20
N ASN A 486 -1.07 -19.10 -19.99
CA ASN A 486 -2.23 -18.35 -19.51
C ASN A 486 -2.19 -18.13 -18.00
N PHE A 487 -2.64 -19.09 -17.18
CA PHE A 487 -2.58 -19.02 -15.72
C PHE A 487 -1.74 -20.16 -15.15
N ARG A 488 -0.95 -19.84 -14.12
CA ARG A 488 -0.47 -20.79 -13.12
C ARG A 488 -1.54 -20.96 -12.03
N ILE A 489 -1.53 -22.11 -11.35
CA ILE A 489 -2.41 -22.42 -10.22
C ILE A 489 -1.77 -23.50 -9.34
N TYR A 490 -1.79 -23.30 -8.02
CA TYR A 490 -1.46 -24.33 -7.04
C TYR A 490 -2.70 -25.20 -6.81
N PHE A 491 -2.75 -26.39 -7.42
CA PHE A 491 -3.98 -27.18 -7.45
C PHE A 491 -3.83 -28.61 -6.93
N ASP A 492 -2.68 -29.26 -7.06
CA ASP A 492 -2.49 -30.64 -6.65
C ASP A 492 -1.98 -30.79 -5.20
N GLY A 493 -1.11 -31.75 -4.92
CA GLY A 493 -0.57 -32.02 -3.58
C GLY A 493 0.89 -31.63 -3.41
N ASP A 494 1.63 -31.37 -4.49
CA ASP A 494 3.04 -31.00 -4.46
C ASP A 494 3.24 -29.47 -4.35
N LEU A 495 4.45 -28.98 -4.64
CA LEU A 495 4.81 -27.55 -4.51
C LEU A 495 5.01 -26.87 -5.85
N GLN A 496 4.88 -27.61 -6.94
CA GLN A 496 4.99 -27.09 -8.30
C GLN A 496 3.64 -26.56 -8.74
N ASP A 497 3.69 -25.69 -9.74
CA ASP A 497 2.54 -25.11 -10.40
C ASP A 497 1.88 -26.08 -11.38
N GLU A 498 0.55 -26.09 -11.34
CA GLU A 498 -0.29 -26.54 -12.45
C GLU A 498 -0.68 -25.35 -13.31
N LEU A 499 -1.18 -25.63 -14.52
CA LEU A 499 -1.51 -24.59 -15.49
C LEU A 499 -2.96 -24.66 -15.93
N LEU A 500 -3.67 -23.54 -15.81
CA LEU A 500 -5.07 -23.39 -16.16
C LEU A 500 -5.20 -22.65 -17.48
N ASP A 501 -5.90 -23.25 -18.45
CA ASP A 501 -6.12 -22.66 -19.77
C ASP A 501 -7.29 -23.34 -20.51
N ALA A 502 -7.48 -23.08 -21.81
CA ALA A 502 -8.46 -23.72 -22.67
C ALA A 502 -7.81 -24.38 -23.91
N THR A 503 -8.40 -25.44 -24.46
CA THR A 503 -7.90 -26.04 -25.73
C THR A 503 -8.34 -25.29 -26.98
N GLY A 504 -9.52 -24.67 -26.94
CA GLY A 504 -10.16 -24.05 -28.10
C GLY A 504 -10.24 -22.53 -27.97
N SER A 505 -10.51 -21.87 -29.10
CA SER A 505 -10.82 -20.45 -29.12
C SER A 505 -12.11 -20.16 -28.33
N GLY A 506 -12.24 -18.92 -27.84
CA GLY A 506 -13.43 -18.50 -27.10
C GLY A 506 -13.54 -19.03 -25.67
N GLY A 507 -12.44 -19.54 -25.09
CA GLY A 507 -12.43 -20.12 -23.74
C GLY A 507 -12.97 -21.55 -23.66
N SER A 508 -13.20 -22.19 -24.82
CA SER A 508 -13.79 -23.52 -24.91
C SER A 508 -12.79 -24.64 -24.62
N GLY A 509 -13.25 -25.72 -23.97
CA GLY A 509 -12.38 -26.84 -23.62
C GLY A 509 -11.42 -26.53 -22.48
N GLY A 510 -11.92 -25.86 -21.44
CA GLY A 510 -11.17 -25.49 -20.24
C GLY A 510 -10.50 -26.67 -19.53
N LYS A 511 -9.23 -26.51 -19.19
CA LYS A 511 -8.33 -27.56 -18.71
C LYS A 511 -7.39 -27.08 -17.61
N ILE A 512 -6.96 -28.02 -16.77
CA ILE A 512 -5.73 -27.92 -15.97
C ILE A 512 -4.71 -28.91 -16.53
N GLU A 513 -3.47 -28.48 -16.68
CA GLU A 513 -2.32 -29.26 -17.11
C GLU A 513 -1.27 -29.32 -16.00
N LYS A 514 -0.49 -30.40 -15.97
CA LYS A 514 0.64 -30.59 -15.06
C LYS A 514 1.89 -30.87 -15.88
N TRP A 515 2.99 -30.22 -15.55
CA TRP A 515 4.28 -30.56 -16.12
C TRP A 515 4.83 -31.84 -15.50
N ASN A 516 5.34 -32.73 -16.34
CA ASN A 516 5.98 -33.96 -15.92
C ASN A 516 7.51 -33.77 -15.92
N SER A 517 8.09 -33.41 -14.78
CA SER A 517 9.53 -33.13 -14.65
C SER A 517 10.43 -34.29 -15.09
N GLY A 518 9.98 -35.55 -14.96
CA GLY A 518 10.75 -36.73 -15.31
C GLY A 518 10.77 -37.01 -16.82
N LYS A 519 9.64 -36.80 -17.51
CA LYS A 519 9.51 -37.01 -18.96
C LYS A 519 9.77 -35.75 -19.78
N LYS A 520 9.73 -34.59 -19.13
CA LYS A 520 9.73 -33.26 -19.74
C LYS A 520 8.59 -33.10 -20.76
N THR A 521 7.38 -33.47 -20.36
CA THR A 521 6.14 -33.41 -21.16
C THR A 521 5.02 -32.78 -20.35
N VAL A 522 3.94 -32.37 -21.02
CA VAL A 522 2.74 -31.80 -20.38
C VAL A 522 1.65 -32.88 -20.33
N ASP A 523 1.12 -33.14 -19.14
CA ASP A 523 0.02 -34.09 -18.93
C ASP A 523 -1.29 -33.32 -18.68
N ARG A 524 -2.40 -33.81 -19.25
CA ARG A 524 -3.75 -33.29 -18.92
C ARG A 524 -4.13 -33.75 -17.51
N TYR A 525 -4.25 -32.82 -16.57
CA TYR A 525 -4.66 -33.11 -15.21
C TYR A 525 -6.18 -33.14 -15.05
N PHE A 526 -6.87 -32.09 -15.53
CA PHE A 526 -8.33 -31.97 -15.41
C PHE A 526 -8.94 -31.32 -16.67
N SER A 527 -10.13 -31.78 -17.07
CA SER A 527 -10.93 -31.21 -18.16
C SER A 527 -12.25 -30.70 -17.58
N PHE A 528 -12.27 -29.48 -17.06
CA PHE A 528 -13.44 -28.96 -16.33
C PHE A 528 -14.61 -28.59 -17.24
N TYR A 529 -14.42 -28.48 -18.56
CA TYR A 529 -15.53 -28.28 -19.50
C TYR A 529 -16.57 -29.43 -19.50
N GLU A 530 -16.20 -30.59 -18.96
CA GLU A 530 -17.10 -31.74 -18.76
C GLU A 530 -18.09 -31.53 -17.59
N VAL A 531 -17.86 -30.53 -16.74
CA VAL A 531 -18.68 -30.20 -15.57
C VAL A 531 -19.48 -28.93 -15.87
N ASN A 532 -20.82 -29.01 -15.82
CA ASN A 532 -21.75 -27.88 -16.04
C ASN A 532 -21.52 -27.05 -17.32
N SER A 533 -20.90 -27.65 -18.35
CA SER A 533 -20.48 -26.94 -19.56
C SER A 533 -19.60 -25.72 -19.24
N SER A 534 -18.73 -25.87 -18.22
CA SER A 534 -17.86 -24.79 -17.74
C SER A 534 -16.94 -24.29 -18.85
N THR A 535 -16.82 -22.97 -18.95
CA THR A 535 -16.04 -22.28 -19.96
C THR A 535 -15.35 -21.08 -19.36
N LEU A 536 -14.27 -20.65 -20.01
CA LEU A 536 -13.53 -19.46 -19.62
C LEU A 536 -14.09 -18.20 -20.33
N ASN A 537 -13.65 -17.04 -19.88
CA ASN A 537 -14.09 -15.71 -20.27
C ASN A 537 -13.18 -15.08 -21.33
N ASN A 538 -13.56 -13.89 -21.81
CA ASN A 538 -12.68 -12.99 -22.57
C ASN A 538 -12.08 -13.61 -23.86
N TYR A 539 -12.89 -14.41 -24.55
CA TYR A 539 -12.60 -15.00 -25.85
C TYR A 539 -11.28 -15.80 -25.89
N THR A 540 -10.26 -15.32 -26.60
CA THR A 540 -8.96 -16.01 -26.70
C THR A 540 -8.08 -15.83 -25.47
N LYS A 541 -8.34 -14.82 -24.62
CA LYS A 541 -7.65 -14.70 -23.32
C LYS A 541 -8.00 -15.86 -22.40
N ALA A 542 -9.22 -16.38 -22.52
CA ALA A 542 -9.65 -17.61 -21.86
C ALA A 542 -9.37 -17.55 -20.34
N ASN A 543 -9.81 -16.49 -19.68
CA ASN A 543 -9.58 -16.30 -18.25
C ASN A 543 -10.66 -17.03 -17.43
N PRO A 544 -10.33 -17.62 -16.28
CA PRO A 544 -11.34 -17.95 -15.29
C PRO A 544 -12.05 -16.68 -14.81
N CYS A 545 -13.19 -16.83 -14.14
CA CYS A 545 -13.80 -15.69 -13.47
C CYS A 545 -12.87 -15.18 -12.37
N ILE A 546 -12.24 -16.10 -11.62
CA ILE A 546 -11.16 -15.84 -10.66
C ILE A 546 -10.39 -17.13 -10.36
N VAL A 547 -9.11 -17.01 -9.98
CA VAL A 547 -8.28 -18.01 -9.28
C VAL A 547 -7.82 -17.40 -7.96
N ALA A 548 -8.09 -18.06 -6.84
CA ALA A 548 -7.63 -17.62 -5.53
C ALA A 548 -7.73 -18.76 -4.50
N ASP A 549 -6.90 -18.75 -3.44
CA ASP A 549 -7.19 -19.47 -2.18
C ASP A 549 -8.45 -18.85 -1.55
N LEU A 550 -9.62 -19.38 -1.91
CA LEU A 550 -10.91 -18.83 -1.48
C LEU A 550 -11.31 -19.40 -0.13
N PHE A 551 -10.94 -20.64 0.15
CA PHE A 551 -11.22 -21.38 1.38
C PHE A 551 -10.37 -22.65 1.41
N GLY A 552 -10.50 -23.46 2.45
CA GLY A 552 -9.69 -24.67 2.56
C GLY A 552 -8.26 -24.34 2.96
N ASP A 553 -7.30 -25.15 2.50
CA ASP A 553 -5.88 -24.91 2.76
C ASP A 553 -5.27 -23.99 1.68
N TRP A 554 -3.95 -23.85 1.65
CA TRP A 554 -3.23 -22.88 0.80
C TRP A 554 -3.41 -23.04 -0.72
N ARG A 555 -4.11 -24.08 -1.19
CA ARG A 555 -4.27 -24.34 -2.63
C ARG A 555 -5.41 -23.51 -3.18
N GLU A 556 -5.31 -23.22 -4.46
CA GLU A 556 -6.16 -22.23 -5.09
C GLU A 556 -7.43 -22.89 -5.67
N GLU A 557 -8.57 -22.32 -5.35
CA GLU A 557 -9.81 -22.55 -6.08
C GLU A 557 -9.85 -21.72 -7.36
N PHE A 558 -10.71 -22.13 -8.30
CA PHE A 558 -11.07 -21.28 -9.43
C PHE A 558 -12.55 -21.36 -9.75
N ILE A 559 -13.07 -20.30 -10.35
CA ILE A 559 -14.48 -20.19 -10.75
C ILE A 559 -14.56 -20.08 -12.27
N ALA A 560 -15.45 -20.89 -12.87
CA ALA A 560 -15.77 -20.82 -14.29
C ALA A 560 -17.29 -20.67 -14.49
N ARG A 561 -17.70 -19.91 -15.51
CA ARG A 561 -19.11 -19.78 -15.89
C ARG A 561 -19.58 -20.94 -16.75
N SER A 562 -20.88 -21.15 -16.84
CA SER A 562 -21.43 -22.05 -17.85
C SER A 562 -21.50 -21.38 -19.23
N SER A 563 -21.18 -22.15 -20.27
CA SER A 563 -21.37 -21.75 -21.68
C SER A 563 -22.82 -21.85 -22.15
N THR A 564 -23.68 -22.58 -21.42
CA THR A 564 -25.05 -22.91 -21.84
C THR A 564 -26.12 -22.31 -20.93
N ASP A 565 -25.76 -21.89 -19.72
CA ASP A 565 -26.65 -21.26 -18.76
C ASP A 565 -25.99 -20.05 -18.07
N PRO A 566 -26.32 -18.80 -18.45
CA PRO A 566 -25.72 -17.60 -17.86
C PRO A 566 -26.08 -17.41 -16.38
N SER A 567 -27.03 -18.17 -15.83
CA SER A 567 -27.36 -18.15 -14.40
C SER A 567 -26.53 -19.11 -13.54
N THR A 568 -25.55 -19.80 -14.16
CA THR A 568 -24.75 -20.84 -13.50
C THR A 568 -23.25 -20.54 -13.54
N ILE A 569 -22.60 -20.61 -12.37
CA ILE A 569 -21.14 -20.66 -12.20
C ILE A 569 -20.74 -21.93 -11.41
N THR A 570 -19.50 -22.36 -11.59
CA THR A 570 -18.96 -23.55 -10.91
C THR A 570 -17.63 -23.19 -10.25
N ILE A 571 -17.54 -23.46 -8.95
CA ILE A 571 -16.31 -23.36 -8.16
C ILE A 571 -15.66 -24.74 -8.14
N PHE A 572 -14.36 -24.82 -8.42
CA PHE A 572 -13.58 -26.04 -8.42
C PHE A 572 -12.49 -25.98 -7.36
N GLN A 573 -12.25 -27.13 -6.72
CA GLN A 573 -11.24 -27.31 -5.69
C GLN A 573 -10.41 -28.56 -5.98
N THR A 574 -9.21 -28.62 -5.42
CA THR A 574 -8.31 -29.77 -5.45
C THR A 574 -8.96 -31.10 -5.03
N PRO A 575 -8.69 -32.23 -5.73
CA PRO A 575 -9.19 -33.56 -5.37
C PRO A 575 -8.28 -34.36 -4.42
N VAL A 576 -7.11 -33.83 -4.04
CA VAL A 576 -6.06 -34.58 -3.34
C VAL A 576 -5.67 -33.94 -2.01
N THR A 577 -5.06 -34.71 -1.11
CA THR A 577 -4.39 -34.18 0.08
C THR A 577 -3.00 -33.64 -0.27
N THR A 578 -2.52 -32.64 0.45
CA THR A 578 -1.11 -32.23 0.44
C THR A 578 -0.45 -32.48 1.80
N PRO A 579 0.80 -32.95 1.86
CA PRO A 579 1.55 -33.01 3.12
C PRO A 579 2.05 -31.62 3.55
N HIS A 580 1.97 -30.61 2.68
CA HIS A 580 2.58 -29.31 2.90
C HIS A 580 1.67 -28.38 3.69
N ARG A 581 2.29 -27.63 4.59
CA ARG A 581 1.64 -26.71 5.51
C ARG A 581 2.10 -25.29 5.20
N LEU A 582 1.14 -24.43 4.89
CA LEU A 582 1.33 -23.03 4.58
C LEU A 582 0.19 -22.23 5.19
N TYR A 583 0.46 -20.96 5.46
CA TYR A 583 -0.59 -19.99 5.72
C TYR A 583 -1.49 -19.87 4.48
N THR A 584 -2.77 -19.52 4.69
CA THR A 584 -3.62 -19.12 3.56
C THR A 584 -2.92 -18.05 2.74
N LEU A 585 -2.94 -18.19 1.42
CA LEU A 585 -2.26 -17.26 0.51
C LEU A 585 -2.91 -15.88 0.54
N MET A 586 -4.18 -15.79 0.94
CA MET A 586 -4.87 -14.52 1.18
C MET A 586 -4.28 -13.72 2.34
N HIS A 587 -3.33 -14.28 3.12
CA HIS A 587 -2.54 -13.57 4.12
C HIS A 587 -1.09 -13.28 3.69
N ASP A 588 -0.71 -13.63 2.46
CA ASP A 588 0.47 -13.07 1.81
C ASP A 588 0.08 -11.72 1.15
N PRO A 589 0.66 -10.58 1.56
CA PRO A 589 0.22 -9.27 1.08
C PRO A 589 0.30 -9.12 -0.45
N GLN A 590 1.37 -9.63 -1.08
CA GLN A 590 1.55 -9.58 -2.54
C GLN A 590 0.52 -10.43 -3.28
N TYR A 591 0.29 -11.65 -2.82
CA TYR A 591 -0.73 -12.53 -3.38
C TYR A 591 -2.12 -11.90 -3.26
N ARG A 592 -2.46 -11.37 -2.08
CA ARG A 592 -3.78 -10.78 -1.82
C ARG A 592 -4.07 -9.56 -2.70
N VAL A 593 -3.09 -8.66 -2.91
CA VAL A 593 -3.27 -7.55 -3.85
C VAL A 593 -3.28 -8.05 -5.30
N SER A 594 -2.63 -9.17 -5.59
CA SER A 594 -2.70 -9.82 -6.91
C SER A 594 -4.07 -10.40 -7.23
N VAL A 595 -4.74 -10.98 -6.25
CA VAL A 595 -6.16 -11.36 -6.37
C VAL A 595 -7.05 -10.14 -6.60
N ALA A 596 -6.74 -8.98 -5.96
CA ALA A 596 -7.50 -7.75 -6.18
C ALA A 596 -7.39 -7.24 -7.62
N TRP A 597 -6.18 -7.19 -8.19
CA TRP A 597 -5.97 -6.71 -9.57
C TRP A 597 -6.24 -7.78 -10.65
N GLN A 598 -6.54 -9.03 -10.31
CA GLN A 598 -6.74 -10.10 -11.30
C GLN A 598 -7.77 -9.78 -12.39
N ASN A 599 -8.81 -9.00 -12.08
CA ASN A 599 -9.86 -8.61 -13.03
C ASN A 599 -9.42 -7.57 -14.07
N VAL A 600 -8.22 -7.01 -13.92
CA VAL A 600 -7.80 -5.79 -14.60
C VAL A 600 -7.33 -6.09 -16.02
N ALA A 601 -8.02 -5.50 -16.99
CA ALA A 601 -7.71 -5.57 -18.42
C ALA A 601 -7.46 -7.00 -18.93
N TYR A 602 -6.20 -7.43 -19.14
CA TYR A 602 -5.87 -8.81 -19.47
C TYR A 602 -5.36 -9.51 -18.21
N ASN A 603 -6.27 -10.24 -17.56
CA ASN A 603 -6.07 -10.93 -16.28
C ASN A 603 -4.76 -11.73 -16.30
N GLN A 604 -3.94 -11.59 -15.26
CA GLN A 604 -2.75 -12.41 -15.02
C GLN A 604 -2.93 -13.24 -13.74
N PRO A 605 -2.22 -14.37 -13.61
CA PRO A 605 -2.29 -15.17 -12.40
C PRO A 605 -1.67 -14.45 -11.18
N PRO A 606 -2.21 -14.68 -9.97
CA PRO A 606 -1.62 -14.14 -8.75
C PRO A 606 -0.31 -14.85 -8.39
N HIS A 607 0.61 -14.12 -7.75
CA HIS A 607 1.88 -14.64 -7.27
C HIS A 607 2.10 -14.29 -5.79
N VAL A 608 2.75 -15.20 -5.06
CA VAL A 608 3.18 -14.98 -3.67
C VAL A 608 4.46 -14.16 -3.61
N SER A 609 4.71 -13.49 -2.48
CA SER A 609 5.93 -12.69 -2.24
C SER A 609 7.22 -13.51 -2.07
N TYR A 610 7.13 -14.84 -2.06
CA TYR A 610 8.22 -15.75 -1.70
C TYR A 610 8.27 -16.99 -2.60
N TYR A 611 9.43 -17.64 -2.68
CA TYR A 611 9.53 -18.95 -3.28
C TYR A 611 8.87 -20.04 -2.39
N LEU A 612 7.78 -20.65 -2.88
CA LEU A 612 6.92 -21.55 -2.11
C LEU A 612 7.68 -22.72 -1.42
N PRO A 613 8.60 -23.45 -2.10
CA PRO A 613 9.34 -24.53 -1.44
C PRO A 613 10.20 -24.09 -0.25
N ASP A 614 10.75 -22.87 -0.29
CA ASP A 614 11.53 -22.34 0.82
C ASP A 614 10.64 -21.93 1.98
N MET A 615 9.47 -21.34 1.70
CA MET A 615 8.48 -21.02 2.71
C MET A 615 7.97 -22.27 3.42
N VAL A 616 7.68 -23.35 2.70
CA VAL A 616 7.26 -24.63 3.31
C VAL A 616 8.34 -25.22 4.20
N LYS A 617 9.60 -25.13 3.78
CA LYS A 617 10.75 -25.63 4.56
C LYS A 617 10.99 -24.81 5.83
N ASN A 618 10.73 -23.51 5.78
CA ASN A 618 10.93 -22.57 6.88
C ASN A 618 9.73 -21.64 7.01
N LEU A 619 8.62 -22.19 7.51
CA LEU A 619 7.35 -21.49 7.59
C LEU A 619 7.47 -20.28 8.54
N LYS A 620 7.39 -19.09 7.95
CA LYS A 620 7.41 -17.82 8.68
C LYS A 620 6.00 -17.26 8.73
N LYS A 621 5.62 -16.76 9.91
CA LYS A 621 4.36 -16.05 10.11
C LYS A 621 4.38 -14.76 9.27
N PRO A 622 3.30 -14.45 8.52
CA PRO A 622 3.15 -13.16 7.86
C PRO A 622 3.16 -12.02 8.86
N ASP A 623 3.74 -10.87 8.49
CA ASP A 623 3.80 -9.69 9.34
C ASP A 623 2.56 -8.81 9.17
N ILE A 624 1.46 -9.25 9.77
CA ILE A 624 0.11 -8.72 9.52
C ILE A 624 -0.68 -8.51 10.82
N TYR A 625 -1.67 -7.61 10.78
CA TYR A 625 -2.68 -7.44 11.81
C TYR A 625 -4.10 -7.45 11.23
N MET A 626 -5.07 -7.85 12.06
CA MET A 626 -6.49 -7.89 11.69
C MET A 626 -7.30 -6.98 12.59
N LEU A 627 -8.25 -6.24 12.04
CA LEU A 627 -9.12 -5.36 12.82
C LEU A 627 -10.17 -6.17 13.58
N GLY A 628 -10.60 -5.67 14.75
CA GLY A 628 -11.53 -6.40 15.62
C GLY A 628 -10.91 -7.61 16.33
N THR A 629 -9.58 -7.70 16.41
CA THR A 629 -8.85 -8.59 17.33
C THR A 629 -8.66 -7.93 18.71
N GLU A 630 -9.73 -7.36 19.25
CA GLU A 630 -9.77 -7.03 20.67
C GLU A 630 -9.63 -8.34 21.48
N GLY A 631 -8.47 -8.52 22.11
CA GLY A 631 -8.16 -9.67 22.96
C GLY A 631 -7.32 -10.80 22.36
N VAL A 632 -6.58 -10.58 21.26
CA VAL A 632 -5.55 -11.55 20.85
C VAL A 632 -4.33 -11.39 21.75
N ALA A 633 -4.08 -12.39 22.59
CA ALA A 633 -2.88 -12.48 23.42
C ALA A 633 -1.61 -12.32 22.54
N GLY A 634 -0.75 -11.37 22.91
CA GLY A 634 0.57 -11.15 22.29
C GLY A 634 0.86 -9.73 21.79
N LEU A 635 -0.08 -8.77 21.87
CA LEU A 635 0.19 -7.35 21.60
C LEU A 635 0.48 -6.60 22.91
N ALA A 636 1.52 -5.75 22.91
CA ALA A 636 1.81 -4.86 24.03
C ALA A 636 0.67 -3.83 24.19
N PRO A 637 0.24 -3.52 25.44
CA PRO A 637 -0.73 -2.47 25.69
C PRO A 637 -0.35 -1.15 25.02
N SER A 638 -1.28 -0.52 24.31
CA SER A 638 -1.07 0.82 23.74
C SER A 638 -2.32 1.69 23.87
N ILE A 639 -2.12 3.01 23.85
CA ILE A 639 -3.19 4.00 24.00
C ILE A 639 -2.93 5.19 23.07
N SER A 640 -3.94 5.64 22.34
CA SER A 640 -3.86 6.77 21.40
C SER A 640 -5.06 7.70 21.52
N LYS A 641 -4.86 9.01 21.39
CA LYS A 641 -5.93 10.02 21.53
C LYS A 641 -6.89 9.97 20.35
N VAL A 642 -8.19 10.07 20.64
CA VAL A 642 -9.28 10.17 19.66
C VAL A 642 -10.28 11.26 20.04
N GLY A 643 -11.10 11.70 19.09
CA GLY A 643 -12.09 12.77 19.28
C GLY A 643 -11.52 14.18 19.19
N ASP A 644 -12.42 15.16 19.06
CA ASP A 644 -12.09 16.53 18.66
C ASP A 644 -11.55 17.39 19.82
N GLY A 645 -12.02 17.18 21.05
CA GLY A 645 -11.58 17.95 22.21
C GLY A 645 -10.10 17.73 22.58
N LEU A 646 -9.47 18.73 23.19
CA LEU A 646 -8.06 18.65 23.62
C LEU A 646 -7.92 17.94 24.97
N GLU A 647 -6.77 17.31 25.18
CA GLU A 647 -6.38 16.65 26.45
C GLU A 647 -6.11 17.66 27.57
N ASN A 648 -5.77 18.90 27.20
CA ASN A 648 -5.62 20.02 28.10
C ASN A 648 -6.67 21.07 27.76
N GLN A 649 -7.55 21.41 28.72
CA GLN A 649 -8.61 22.40 28.49
C GLN A 649 -8.68 23.41 29.63
N GLY A 650 -8.77 24.68 29.27
CA GLY A 650 -9.17 25.77 30.17
C GLY A 650 -10.68 25.96 30.11
N ILE A 651 -11.37 25.72 31.22
CA ILE A 651 -12.84 25.70 31.29
C ILE A 651 -13.29 26.70 32.35
N LEU A 652 -14.32 27.49 32.04
CA LEU A 652 -15.02 28.26 33.08
C LEU A 652 -15.96 27.33 33.85
N LEU A 653 -15.93 27.38 35.18
CA LEU A 653 -16.77 26.59 36.06
C LEU A 653 -18.25 26.71 35.65
N GLY A 654 -18.88 25.58 35.32
CA GLY A 654 -20.26 25.52 34.83
C GLY A 654 -20.42 25.36 33.31
N ASN A 655 -19.35 25.45 32.51
CA ASN A 655 -19.36 25.12 31.08
C ASN A 655 -18.99 23.65 30.85
N ALA A 656 -19.55 23.04 29.80
CA ALA A 656 -19.13 21.71 29.37
C ALA A 656 -17.69 21.72 28.83
N ILE A 657 -16.98 20.62 29.03
CA ILE A 657 -15.73 20.37 28.31
C ILE A 657 -16.06 20.00 26.86
N GLU A 658 -15.10 20.21 25.96
CA GLU A 658 -15.16 19.56 24.65
C GLU A 658 -14.83 18.08 24.83
N ASN A 659 -15.68 17.20 24.29
CA ASN A 659 -15.51 15.77 24.46
C ASN A 659 -14.26 15.27 23.73
N PHE A 660 -13.50 14.41 24.38
CA PHE A 660 -12.33 13.76 23.81
C PHE A 660 -12.21 12.34 24.34
N GLY A 661 -11.33 11.51 23.80
CA GLY A 661 -11.17 10.15 24.27
C GLY A 661 -9.83 9.52 23.91
N TYR A 662 -9.72 8.24 24.21
CA TYR A 662 -8.56 7.41 23.87
C TYR A 662 -9.01 6.07 23.33
N LYS A 663 -8.39 5.62 22.24
CA LYS A 663 -8.44 4.23 21.79
C LYS A 663 -7.34 3.45 22.49
N PHE A 664 -7.63 2.24 22.94
CA PHE A 664 -6.66 1.36 23.60
C PHE A 664 -6.68 -0.03 22.97
N ILE A 665 -5.50 -0.65 22.82
CA ILE A 665 -5.34 -2.00 22.26
C ILE A 665 -4.36 -2.81 23.11
N GLY A 666 -4.32 -4.14 22.91
CA GLY A 666 -3.37 -5.03 23.58
C GLY A 666 -3.56 -5.15 25.11
N CYS A 667 -4.74 -4.77 25.63
CA CYS A 667 -5.06 -4.79 27.05
C CYS A 667 -6.53 -5.19 27.30
N ASP A 668 -6.87 -5.50 28.55
CA ASP A 668 -8.21 -5.96 28.96
C ASP A 668 -9.17 -4.78 29.24
N GLY A 669 -8.64 -3.55 29.37
CA GLY A 669 -9.42 -2.34 29.60
C GLY A 669 -8.56 -1.11 29.88
N VAL A 670 -9.19 -0.04 30.37
CA VAL A 670 -8.52 1.20 30.77
C VAL A 670 -9.13 1.80 32.03
N LYS A 671 -8.29 2.45 32.82
CA LYS A 671 -8.64 3.17 34.04
C LYS A 671 -8.35 4.65 33.91
N VAL A 672 -9.38 5.49 34.11
CA VAL A 672 -9.24 6.95 34.14
C VAL A 672 -9.30 7.45 35.59
N THR A 673 -8.36 8.29 35.98
CA THR A 673 -8.28 8.91 37.31
C THR A 673 -7.98 10.40 37.21
N GLY A 674 -8.36 11.20 38.23
CA GLY A 674 -7.99 12.61 38.32
C GLY A 674 -8.90 13.62 37.59
N LEU A 675 -10.06 13.21 37.10
CA LEU A 675 -11.05 14.11 36.50
C LEU A 675 -11.79 14.95 37.58
N PRO A 676 -12.20 16.20 37.27
CA PRO A 676 -13.02 17.02 38.17
C PRO A 676 -14.44 16.48 38.33
N LYS A 677 -15.10 16.79 39.46
CA LYS A 677 -16.52 16.45 39.64
C LYS A 677 -17.38 17.02 38.50
N GLY A 678 -18.23 16.16 37.93
CA GLY A 678 -19.12 16.51 36.82
C GLY A 678 -18.55 16.17 35.43
N VAL A 679 -17.29 15.76 35.35
CA VAL A 679 -16.68 15.12 34.16
C VAL A 679 -16.55 13.62 34.40
N THR A 680 -16.88 12.83 33.38
CA THR A 680 -16.90 11.36 33.45
C THR A 680 -16.14 10.75 32.29
N ALA A 681 -15.61 9.55 32.49
CA ALA A 681 -15.04 8.70 31.45
C ALA A 681 -15.96 7.50 31.20
N LYS A 682 -16.34 7.25 29.95
CA LYS A 682 -17.19 6.12 29.55
C LYS A 682 -16.43 5.23 28.56
N VAL A 683 -16.36 3.93 28.84
CA VAL A 683 -15.71 2.94 27.97
C VAL A 683 -16.76 2.23 27.11
N GLU A 684 -16.55 2.21 25.79
CA GLU A 684 -17.35 1.47 24.81
C GLU A 684 -16.39 0.80 23.80
N GLY A 685 -16.36 -0.54 23.76
CA GLY A 685 -15.34 -1.28 23.02
C GLY A 685 -13.92 -0.91 23.47
N SER A 686 -13.01 -0.71 22.51
CA SER A 686 -11.64 -0.21 22.70
C SER A 686 -11.52 1.32 22.86
N THR A 687 -12.62 2.06 23.09
CA THR A 687 -12.56 3.52 23.24
C THR A 687 -13.06 3.98 24.60
N VAL A 688 -12.32 4.87 25.24
CA VAL A 688 -12.75 5.61 26.43
C VAL A 688 -12.99 7.08 26.08
N THR A 689 -14.20 7.58 26.34
CA THR A 689 -14.60 8.96 26.06
C THR A 689 -14.76 9.75 27.36
N ILE A 690 -14.06 10.88 27.47
CA ILE A 690 -14.10 11.85 28.56
C ILE A 690 -15.02 13.02 28.15
N SER A 691 -16.06 13.24 28.95
CA SER A 691 -17.11 14.23 28.67
C SER A 691 -17.77 14.72 29.96
N GLY A 692 -18.38 15.90 29.94
CA GLY A 692 -19.18 16.42 31.05
C GLY A 692 -19.00 17.91 31.31
N THR A 693 -19.50 18.38 32.45
CA THR A 693 -19.46 19.79 32.87
C THR A 693 -18.86 19.86 34.28
N PRO A 694 -17.66 20.46 34.45
CA PRO A 694 -17.05 20.57 35.77
C PRO A 694 -17.92 21.40 36.74
N THR A 695 -18.01 20.92 37.98
CA THR A 695 -18.78 21.52 39.08
C THR A 695 -17.90 22.01 40.23
N GLU A 696 -16.58 21.94 40.07
CA GLU A 696 -15.59 22.49 40.98
C GLU A 696 -14.46 23.17 40.21
N ALA A 697 -13.97 24.29 40.73
CA ALA A 697 -12.82 25.02 40.19
C ALA A 697 -11.50 24.41 40.73
N GLY A 698 -10.44 24.48 39.93
CA GLY A 698 -9.13 23.91 40.25
C GLY A 698 -8.40 23.43 39.00
N VAL A 699 -7.17 22.95 39.18
CA VAL A 699 -6.38 22.30 38.13
C VAL A 699 -6.41 20.80 38.37
N PHE A 700 -6.98 20.06 37.43
CA PHE A 700 -7.23 18.63 37.54
C PHE A 700 -6.37 17.88 36.54
N ALA A 701 -5.22 17.38 37.00
CA ALA A 701 -4.41 16.46 36.22
C ALA A 701 -5.07 15.08 36.22
N TYR A 702 -5.44 14.58 35.04
CA TYR A 702 -5.99 13.25 34.88
C TYR A 702 -4.99 12.30 34.22
N THR A 703 -5.20 11.00 34.40
CA THR A 703 -4.41 9.95 33.77
C THR A 703 -5.34 8.84 33.30
N VAL A 704 -5.09 8.33 32.09
CA VAL A 704 -5.69 7.12 31.53
C VAL A 704 -4.61 6.06 31.48
N VAL A 705 -4.85 4.88 32.06
CA VAL A 705 -3.87 3.78 32.12
C VAL A 705 -4.54 2.51 31.61
N THR A 706 -3.88 1.78 30.71
CA THR A 706 -4.35 0.46 30.27
C THR A 706 -4.29 -0.55 31.41
N GLU A 707 -5.26 -1.46 31.49
CA GLU A 707 -5.31 -2.55 32.46
C GLU A 707 -5.26 -3.90 31.73
N GLY A 708 -4.42 -4.84 32.16
CA GLY A 708 -4.25 -6.15 31.50
C GLY A 708 -3.33 -6.13 30.27
N GLY A 709 -3.18 -7.27 29.60
CA GLY A 709 -2.27 -7.47 28.45
C GLY A 709 -0.88 -8.06 28.76
N GLU A 710 -0.12 -8.42 27.72
CA GLU A 710 1.30 -8.84 27.85
C GLU A 710 2.22 -7.63 27.62
N GLY A 711 2.81 -7.08 28.68
CA GLY A 711 3.74 -5.94 28.61
C GLY A 711 3.51 -4.90 29.71
N ASP A 712 4.25 -3.79 29.65
CA ASP A 712 4.04 -2.65 30.56
C ASP A 712 2.76 -1.89 30.18
N ALA A 713 2.04 -1.37 31.18
CA ALA A 713 0.84 -0.59 30.95
C ALA A 713 1.16 0.72 30.21
N ALA A 714 0.43 1.00 29.14
CA ALA A 714 0.46 2.29 28.47
C ALA A 714 -0.37 3.32 29.26
N SER A 715 0.04 4.58 29.21
CA SER A 715 -0.70 5.66 29.86
C SER A 715 -0.71 6.95 29.05
N ALA A 716 -1.82 7.67 29.13
CA ALA A 716 -1.98 9.03 28.63
C ALA A 716 -2.35 9.98 29.78
N LYS A 717 -1.98 11.26 29.67
CA LYS A 717 -2.20 12.27 30.71
C LYS A 717 -2.66 13.59 30.10
N GLY A 718 -3.44 14.33 30.85
CA GLY A 718 -3.85 15.69 30.49
C GLY A 718 -4.29 16.49 31.70
N VAL A 719 -4.67 17.74 31.49
CA VAL A 719 -5.00 18.71 32.55
C VAL A 719 -6.26 19.49 32.20
N LEU A 720 -7.28 19.38 33.04
CA LEU A 720 -8.46 20.24 32.97
C LEU A 720 -8.31 21.37 33.99
N SER A 721 -8.13 22.60 33.52
CA SER A 721 -8.03 23.79 34.36
C SER A 721 -9.37 24.51 34.42
N VAL A 722 -10.05 24.43 35.56
CA VAL A 722 -11.40 24.97 35.76
C VAL A 722 -11.34 26.24 36.61
N ALA A 723 -11.75 27.38 36.07
CA ALA A 723 -11.68 28.67 36.76
C ALA A 723 -13.05 29.15 37.29
N ALA A 724 -13.06 29.76 38.48
CA ALA A 724 -14.27 30.35 39.05
C ALA A 724 -14.66 31.67 38.33
N PRO A 725 -15.96 31.99 38.19
CA PRO A 725 -16.39 33.24 37.56
C PRO A 725 -16.02 34.44 38.45
N GLY A 726 -14.98 35.19 38.05
CA GLY A 726 -14.47 36.35 38.81
C GLY A 726 -12.99 36.66 38.60
N ASN A 727 -12.19 35.67 38.17
CA ASN A 727 -10.77 35.85 37.80
C ASN A 727 -10.58 35.89 36.27
N ALA A 728 -11.45 36.60 35.55
CA ALA A 728 -11.55 36.53 34.09
C ALA A 728 -10.30 37.04 33.33
N GLU A 729 -9.37 37.76 33.97
CA GLU A 729 -8.11 38.20 33.33
C GLU A 729 -6.93 37.23 33.53
N GLU A 730 -7.06 36.22 34.40
CA GLU A 730 -6.09 35.12 34.53
C GLU A 730 -6.51 33.89 33.69
N VAL A 731 -7.63 34.01 32.97
CA VAL A 731 -8.22 32.99 32.08
C VAL A 731 -8.33 33.53 30.66
N ALA A 732 -7.33 34.28 30.21
CA ALA A 732 -7.03 34.29 28.78
C ALA A 732 -6.54 32.85 28.48
N THR A 733 -7.45 32.04 27.96
CA THR A 733 -7.22 30.70 27.44
C THR A 733 -5.79 30.56 26.91
N LYS A 734 -4.95 29.71 27.53
CA LYS A 734 -3.86 29.05 26.80
C LYS A 734 -4.53 28.09 25.82
N LYS A 735 -5.10 28.66 24.75
CA LYS A 735 -5.61 27.90 23.62
C LYS A 735 -4.38 27.51 22.83
N GLU A 736 -3.78 26.36 23.07
CA GLU A 736 -2.75 25.81 22.18
C GLU A 736 -3.43 25.47 20.85
N ALA A 737 -3.58 26.48 20.02
CA ALA A 737 -4.37 26.46 18.80
C ALA A 737 -3.57 25.88 17.63
N SER A 738 -2.24 25.86 17.74
CA SER A 738 -1.36 25.13 16.85
C SER A 738 -0.08 24.69 17.57
N LYS A 739 0.56 23.63 17.06
CA LYS A 739 1.80 23.07 17.59
C LYS A 739 2.78 22.77 16.47
N VAL A 740 4.07 22.88 16.77
CA VAL A 740 5.16 22.54 15.86
C VAL A 740 6.19 21.68 16.59
N ASP A 741 6.52 20.53 16.01
CA ASP A 741 7.62 19.66 16.44
C ASP A 741 8.95 20.42 16.36
N ALA A 742 9.62 20.54 17.51
CA ALA A 742 10.90 21.22 17.66
C ALA A 742 12.07 20.24 17.82
N SER A 743 11.83 18.92 17.73
CA SER A 743 12.86 17.89 17.86
C SER A 743 13.96 17.98 16.81
N THR A 744 13.67 18.53 15.63
CA THR A 744 14.59 18.63 14.50
C THR A 744 14.63 20.06 13.97
N PRO A 745 15.61 20.90 14.39
CA PRO A 745 15.78 22.22 13.80
C PRO A 745 16.28 22.13 12.36
N ASP A 746 15.87 23.08 11.53
CA ASP A 746 16.38 23.29 10.16
C ASP A 746 17.88 23.61 10.13
N ALA A 747 18.40 24.21 11.21
CA ALA A 747 19.84 24.40 11.44
C ALA A 747 20.15 24.49 12.94
N GLY A 748 21.24 23.88 13.37
CA GLY A 748 21.65 23.97 14.77
C GLY A 748 22.99 23.33 15.07
N ILE A 749 23.43 23.48 16.31
CA ILE A 749 24.59 22.81 16.91
C ILE A 749 24.04 22.05 18.12
N GLY A 750 23.95 20.74 17.96
CA GLY A 750 23.22 19.78 18.80
C GLY A 750 22.77 18.58 17.97
N TRP A 751 21.99 17.67 18.55
CA TRP A 751 21.41 16.53 17.84
C TRP A 751 20.01 16.18 18.33
N SER A 752 19.21 15.60 17.44
CA SER A 752 17.89 15.05 17.77
C SER A 752 18.03 13.67 18.39
N GLU A 753 17.32 13.40 19.48
CA GLU A 753 17.34 12.10 20.15
C GLU A 753 16.03 11.80 20.90
N THR A 754 15.91 10.56 21.38
CA THR A 754 14.70 10.02 22.03
C THR A 754 15.02 9.35 23.37
N THR A 755 16.23 9.52 23.90
CA THR A 755 16.72 8.78 25.07
C THR A 755 15.98 9.14 26.36
N ASN A 756 15.70 10.41 26.58
CA ASN A 756 14.89 10.85 27.71
C ASN A 756 13.40 10.80 27.35
N THR A 757 12.65 9.92 28.00
CA THR A 757 11.22 9.73 27.76
C THR A 757 10.38 10.94 28.16
N GLY A 758 9.15 11.02 27.64
CA GLY A 758 8.20 12.09 27.96
C GLY A 758 8.16 13.25 26.96
N PHE A 759 8.86 13.17 25.83
CA PHE A 759 8.64 14.04 24.66
C PHE A 759 7.31 13.70 23.96
N VAL A 760 6.75 14.64 23.18
CA VAL A 760 5.38 14.56 22.64
C VAL A 760 5.33 13.99 21.22
N GLU A 761 6.30 14.33 20.38
CA GLU A 761 6.29 13.96 18.95
C GLU A 761 7.39 12.93 18.65
N LYS A 762 8.35 13.29 17.80
CA LYS A 762 9.35 12.36 17.23
C LYS A 762 10.62 12.24 18.08
N GLY A 763 10.82 13.14 19.03
CA GLY A 763 12.00 13.20 19.90
C GLY A 763 12.15 14.59 20.50
N TYR A 764 13.37 14.98 20.82
CA TYR A 764 13.70 16.34 21.22
C TYR A 764 15.06 16.74 20.67
N PHE A 765 15.31 18.04 20.56
CA PHE A 765 16.60 18.58 20.19
C PHE A 765 17.45 18.78 21.45
N ASN A 766 18.58 18.08 21.51
CA ASN A 766 19.60 18.21 22.55
C ASN A 766 20.69 19.16 22.05
N PHE A 767 20.91 20.26 22.76
CA PHE A 767 21.94 21.24 22.42
C PHE A 767 23.29 20.81 22.96
N ASP A 768 24.36 21.02 22.20
CA ASP A 768 25.71 20.82 22.74
C ASP A 768 25.93 21.68 23.99
N ASN A 769 26.64 21.15 24.98
CA ASN A 769 27.05 21.88 26.19
C ASN A 769 28.11 22.95 25.82
N SER A 770 27.64 24.07 25.27
CA SER A 770 28.48 25.14 24.73
C SER A 770 27.67 26.42 24.58
N THR A 771 28.30 27.59 24.79
CA THR A 771 27.69 28.89 24.45
C THR A 771 27.54 29.10 22.94
N ALA A 772 28.11 28.21 22.12
CA ALA A 772 27.97 28.25 20.67
C ALA A 772 26.76 27.46 20.16
N SER A 773 26.10 26.66 21.00
CA SER A 773 24.97 25.85 20.56
C SER A 773 23.71 26.67 20.28
N TYR A 774 22.97 26.28 19.26
CA TYR A 774 21.73 26.91 18.86
C TYR A 774 20.86 25.94 18.05
N GLY A 775 19.58 26.28 17.91
CA GLY A 775 18.62 25.60 17.03
C GLY A 775 17.77 26.66 16.34
N THR A 776 17.51 26.48 15.05
CA THR A 776 16.69 27.36 14.21
C THR A 776 15.62 26.53 13.51
N TRP A 777 14.37 26.96 13.62
CA TRP A 777 13.20 26.33 13.02
C TRP A 777 12.50 27.30 12.07
N ASN A 778 12.18 26.82 10.88
CA ASN A 778 11.39 27.52 9.88
C ASN A 778 9.92 27.15 10.10
N LEU A 779 9.08 28.16 10.30
CA LEU A 779 7.65 28.00 10.54
C LEU A 779 6.85 28.69 9.44
N HIS A 780 5.71 28.13 9.05
CA HIS A 780 4.70 28.86 8.28
C HIS A 780 3.65 29.43 9.24
N SER A 781 3.24 30.69 9.05
CA SER A 781 2.05 31.26 9.70
C SER A 781 1.06 31.77 8.66
N GLU A 782 -0.22 31.40 8.78
CA GLU A 782 -1.27 31.90 7.89
C GLU A 782 -1.62 33.38 8.12
N HIS A 783 -1.10 33.99 9.19
CA HIS A 783 -1.45 35.32 9.65
C HIS A 783 -0.21 36.15 9.98
N THR A 784 -0.31 37.47 9.81
CA THR A 784 0.60 38.40 10.52
C THR A 784 -0.03 38.67 11.89
N ALA A 785 0.59 38.19 12.97
CA ALA A 785 -0.01 38.21 14.31
C ALA A 785 1.03 38.34 15.42
N SER A 786 0.66 39.02 16.51
CA SER A 786 1.37 38.93 17.79
C SER A 786 0.77 37.77 18.58
N THR A 787 1.59 36.80 18.98
CA THR A 787 1.18 35.52 19.58
C THR A 787 2.11 35.15 20.73
N THR A 788 1.63 34.29 21.62
CA THR A 788 2.46 33.64 22.65
C THR A 788 2.99 32.32 22.11
N ILE A 789 4.33 32.18 22.06
CA ILE A 789 4.97 30.88 21.89
C ILE A 789 5.22 30.25 23.26
N SER A 790 4.75 29.02 23.47
CA SER A 790 5.09 28.20 24.64
C SER A 790 6.10 27.13 24.21
N ILE A 791 7.32 27.20 24.75
CA ILE A 791 8.41 26.29 24.41
C ILE A 791 8.44 25.16 25.43
N ARG A 792 8.26 23.91 24.99
CA ARG A 792 8.33 22.73 25.84
C ARG A 792 9.76 22.22 25.95
N PHE A 793 10.27 22.16 27.17
CA PHE A 793 11.66 21.85 27.44
C PHE A 793 11.89 20.94 28.67
N ALA A 794 13.03 20.26 28.71
CA ALA A 794 13.53 19.55 29.88
C ALA A 794 14.95 20.02 30.23
N ASN A 795 15.18 20.32 31.52
CA ASN A 795 16.49 20.71 32.05
C ASN A 795 16.76 19.90 33.32
N GLY A 796 17.49 18.80 33.18
CA GLY A 796 17.91 17.94 34.29
C GLY A 796 19.10 18.46 35.10
N GLY A 797 19.58 19.68 34.80
CA GLY A 797 20.57 20.37 35.62
C GLY A 797 20.00 20.97 36.92
N SER A 798 20.85 21.58 37.73
CA SER A 798 20.46 22.24 38.99
C SER A 798 20.33 23.78 38.87
N ALA A 799 20.69 24.34 37.73
CA ALA A 799 20.61 25.77 37.42
C ALA A 799 19.83 25.99 36.11
N ALA A 800 19.24 27.18 35.95
CA ALA A 800 18.55 27.57 34.74
C ALA A 800 19.51 27.62 33.52
N ARG A 801 19.04 27.14 32.37
CA ARG A 801 19.77 27.12 31.10
C ARG A 801 19.18 28.15 30.13
N ASP A 802 19.22 29.41 30.53
CA ASP A 802 18.61 30.51 29.79
C ASP A 802 19.06 30.58 28.32
N MET A 803 18.12 30.91 27.44
CA MET A 803 18.36 30.94 25.99
C MET A 803 17.96 32.27 25.38
N GLU A 804 18.75 32.79 24.45
CA GLU A 804 18.36 33.94 23.63
C GLU A 804 17.36 33.47 22.57
N LEU A 805 16.17 34.09 22.54
CA LEU A 805 15.14 33.90 21.53
C LEU A 805 15.23 34.98 20.46
N VAL A 806 15.39 34.56 19.21
CA VAL A 806 15.44 35.41 18.01
C VAL A 806 14.33 34.98 17.07
N VAL A 807 13.55 35.93 16.56
CA VAL A 807 12.46 35.68 15.60
C VAL A 807 12.69 36.53 14.36
N ASN A 808 12.70 35.91 13.18
CA ASN A 808 12.94 36.57 11.90
C ASN A 808 14.23 37.41 11.87
N GLY A 809 15.27 36.92 12.56
CA GLY A 809 16.56 37.62 12.70
C GLY A 809 16.58 38.76 13.72
N VAL A 810 15.47 39.05 14.40
CA VAL A 810 15.35 40.08 15.44
C VAL A 810 15.37 39.42 16.82
N LYS A 811 16.25 39.88 17.70
CA LYS A 811 16.30 39.41 19.09
C LYS A 811 15.03 39.85 19.84
N VAL A 812 14.25 38.88 20.32
CA VAL A 812 13.04 39.11 21.12
C VAL A 812 13.39 39.28 22.59
N GLY A 813 14.29 38.44 23.12
CA GLY A 813 14.68 38.48 24.51
C GLY A 813 15.43 37.23 24.95
N THR A 814 15.50 37.02 26.27
CA THR A 814 16.01 35.79 26.89
C THR A 814 14.84 35.05 27.53
N VAL A 815 14.72 33.76 27.27
CA VAL A 815 13.74 32.86 27.90
C VAL A 815 14.43 32.03 28.97
N SER A 816 13.82 31.96 30.17
CA SER A 816 14.34 31.18 31.30
C SER A 816 14.01 29.71 31.09
N MET A 817 15.01 28.84 31.18
CA MET A 817 14.81 27.38 31.12
C MET A 817 15.21 26.78 32.47
N ASP A 818 14.35 26.97 33.47
CA ASP A 818 14.60 26.57 34.86
C ASP A 818 14.82 25.06 35.01
N ALA A 819 15.43 24.63 36.12
CA ALA A 819 15.60 23.20 36.39
C ALA A 819 14.23 22.50 36.47
N THR A 820 14.01 21.47 35.66
CA THR A 820 12.74 20.74 35.61
C THR A 820 12.65 19.58 36.61
N GLY A 821 13.74 19.32 37.35
CA GLY A 821 13.84 18.21 38.31
C GLY A 821 14.33 16.90 37.71
N GLY A 822 14.48 16.81 36.38
CA GLY A 822 15.07 15.66 35.67
C GLY A 822 14.86 15.73 34.16
N TRP A 823 15.69 15.02 33.38
CA TRP A 823 15.62 15.05 31.91
C TRP A 823 14.37 14.40 31.30
N THR A 824 13.64 13.61 32.08
CA THR A 824 12.34 13.03 31.72
C THR A 824 11.15 13.86 32.22
N THR A 825 11.41 15.00 32.88
CA THR A 825 10.40 15.93 33.35
C THR A 825 10.42 17.18 32.48
N TRP A 826 9.30 17.47 31.84
CA TRP A 826 9.17 18.51 30.82
C TRP A 826 8.26 19.63 31.33
N LEU A 827 8.70 20.87 31.21
CA LEU A 827 7.95 22.08 31.55
C LEU A 827 7.79 22.96 30.29
N THR A 828 6.98 24.00 30.37
CA THR A 828 6.86 25.02 29.33
C THR A 828 7.30 26.38 29.84
N THR A 829 7.91 27.17 28.97
CA THR A 829 8.12 28.61 29.19
C THR A 829 7.52 29.40 28.05
N ASP A 830 6.97 30.57 28.36
CA ASP A 830 6.24 31.38 27.40
C ASP A 830 7.04 32.63 26.98
N ALA A 831 6.87 33.06 25.74
CA ALA A 831 7.34 34.35 25.26
C ALA A 831 6.34 34.96 24.28
N LYS A 832 6.20 36.29 24.28
CA LYS A 832 5.45 37.00 23.23
C LYS A 832 6.35 37.20 22.01
N ILE A 833 5.86 36.84 20.84
CA ILE A 833 6.55 36.99 19.56
C ILE A 833 5.62 37.59 18.52
N ASP A 834 6.22 38.21 17.50
CA ASP A 834 5.50 38.68 16.32
C ASP A 834 5.83 37.80 15.12
N LEU A 835 4.82 37.20 14.52
CA LEU A 835 4.90 36.41 13.29
C LEU A 835 4.44 37.24 12.09
N ALA A 836 5.12 37.09 10.97
CA ALA A 836 4.65 37.53 9.67
C ALA A 836 3.81 36.42 9.01
N LYS A 837 2.85 36.77 8.14
CA LYS A 837 2.25 35.77 7.25
C LYS A 837 3.34 35.13 6.36
N GLY A 838 3.28 33.82 6.20
CA GLY A 838 4.25 33.04 5.43
C GLY A 838 5.39 32.50 6.30
N LEU A 839 6.60 32.44 5.73
CA LEU A 839 7.79 31.93 6.40
C LEU A 839 8.22 32.83 7.57
N ASN A 840 8.43 32.20 8.73
CA ASN A 840 9.08 32.77 9.90
C ASN A 840 10.24 31.90 10.34
N THR A 841 11.24 32.50 11.00
CA THR A 841 12.35 31.75 11.63
C THR A 841 12.36 31.98 13.12
N ILE A 842 12.41 30.89 13.89
CA ILE A 842 12.59 30.91 15.34
C ILE A 842 13.97 30.35 15.65
N THR A 843 14.80 31.08 16.39
CA THR A 843 16.12 30.61 16.81
C THR A 843 16.26 30.70 18.32
N LEU A 844 16.68 29.61 18.96
CA LEU A 844 17.11 29.56 20.35
C LEU A 844 18.63 29.40 20.40
N LYS A 845 19.33 30.27 21.16
CA LYS A 845 20.78 30.19 21.35
C LYS A 845 21.15 30.04 22.81
N SER A 846 22.07 29.14 23.10
CA SER A 846 22.59 28.91 24.44
C SER A 846 23.35 30.13 24.96
N THR A 847 23.06 30.55 26.19
CA THR A 847 23.77 31.67 26.82
C THR A 847 24.82 31.21 27.84
N THR A 848 24.85 29.92 28.17
CA THR A 848 25.74 29.33 29.18
C THR A 848 26.65 28.26 28.58
N ALA A 849 27.77 27.97 29.26
CA ALA A 849 28.71 26.94 28.83
C ALA A 849 28.14 25.51 28.96
N ASP A 850 27.06 25.35 29.73
CA ASP A 850 26.35 24.09 29.87
C ASP A 850 25.36 23.83 28.72
N GLY A 851 25.24 24.74 27.74
CA GLY A 851 24.31 24.59 26.61
C GLY A 851 22.84 24.86 26.96
N GLY A 852 21.96 24.57 26.01
CA GLY A 852 20.52 24.74 26.14
C GLY A 852 19.84 23.60 26.92
N ALA A 853 18.56 23.79 27.24
CA ALA A 853 17.69 22.71 27.67
C ALA A 853 17.26 21.85 26.47
N ASN A 854 16.84 20.60 26.70
CA ASN A 854 16.25 19.77 25.65
C ASN A 854 14.94 20.40 25.20
N VAL A 855 14.70 20.60 23.91
CA VAL A 855 13.49 21.25 23.38
C VAL A 855 12.74 20.29 22.46
N ASP A 856 11.44 20.13 22.68
CA ASP A 856 10.62 19.10 22.02
C ASP A 856 9.50 19.70 21.16
N VAL A 857 8.70 20.64 21.67
CA VAL A 857 7.57 21.22 20.93
C VAL A 857 7.44 22.73 21.17
N PHE A 858 7.00 23.45 20.14
CA PHE A 858 6.48 24.81 20.26
C PHE A 858 4.95 24.82 20.14
N TYR A 859 4.28 25.46 21.08
CA TYR A 859 2.84 25.72 21.01
C TYR A 859 2.56 27.20 20.77
N PHE A 860 1.47 27.50 20.08
CA PHE A 860 1.04 28.87 19.79
C PHE A 860 -0.40 29.10 20.24
N ASP A 861 -0.68 30.31 20.70
CA ASP A 861 -2.03 30.73 21.11
C ASP A 861 -2.96 31.09 19.95
N ILE A 862 -2.51 30.89 18.71
CA ILE A 862 -3.24 31.11 17.45
C ILE A 862 -3.24 29.86 16.55
N GLU A 863 -4.25 29.72 15.70
CA GLU A 863 -4.32 28.67 14.67
C GLU A 863 -3.41 29.03 13.47
N GLY A 864 -3.14 28.07 12.59
CA GLY A 864 -2.45 28.33 11.33
C GLY A 864 -0.93 28.51 11.43
N VAL A 865 -0.29 28.12 12.55
CA VAL A 865 1.17 28.00 12.63
C VAL A 865 1.58 26.53 12.44
N SER A 866 2.52 26.27 11.55
CA SER A 866 2.99 24.91 11.24
C SER A 866 4.49 24.90 10.93
N ALA A 867 5.12 23.72 10.93
CA ALA A 867 6.48 23.58 10.41
C ALA A 867 6.50 23.96 8.91
N TYR A 868 7.51 24.72 8.48
CA TYR A 868 7.60 25.18 7.10
C TYR A 868 7.99 24.04 6.15
N ALA A 869 7.01 23.31 5.64
CA ALA A 869 7.19 22.22 4.65
C ALA A 869 7.27 22.73 3.19
N GLY A 870 7.74 23.96 2.97
CA GLY A 870 7.71 24.57 1.64
C GLY A 870 6.29 24.84 1.13
N GLN A 871 5.38 25.29 2.00
CA GLN A 871 4.06 25.76 1.56
C GLN A 871 4.21 26.88 0.54
N VAL A 872 3.60 26.66 -0.62
CA VAL A 872 3.58 27.57 -1.75
C VAL A 872 2.58 28.67 -1.42
N ASP A 873 3.07 29.85 -1.01
CA ASP A 873 2.23 31.06 -1.06
C ASP A 873 1.73 31.24 -2.50
N GLU A 874 0.44 31.53 -2.62
CA GLU A 874 -0.31 31.55 -3.88
C GLU A 874 0.39 32.28 -5.04
N GLN A 875 0.37 31.60 -6.19
CA GLN A 875 0.51 32.12 -7.56
C GLN A 875 1.49 33.27 -7.83
N THR A 876 2.63 32.94 -8.46
CA THR A 876 3.06 33.72 -9.65
C THR A 876 3.53 32.78 -10.77
N THR A 877 2.72 32.74 -11.82
CA THR A 877 2.95 32.07 -13.10
C THR A 877 4.24 32.55 -13.77
N ILE A 878 5.15 31.65 -14.18
CA ILE A 878 6.17 31.97 -15.20
C ILE A 878 6.37 30.81 -16.18
N LYS A 879 6.21 31.13 -17.48
CA LYS A 879 6.55 30.33 -18.66
C LYS A 879 8.07 30.31 -18.93
N PRO A 880 8.60 29.31 -19.66
CA PRO A 880 10.04 29.08 -19.78
C PRO A 880 10.71 30.11 -20.69
N VAL A 881 11.95 30.47 -20.37
CA VAL A 881 12.88 31.10 -21.33
C VAL A 881 14.13 30.24 -21.43
N ALA A 882 14.43 29.81 -22.65
CA ALA A 882 15.69 29.20 -23.05
C ALA A 882 16.70 30.28 -23.49
N ALA A 883 17.98 30.05 -23.18
CA ALA A 883 19.18 30.29 -24.01
C ALA A 883 20.39 30.82 -23.21
N SER A 884 21.54 30.18 -23.45
CA SER A 884 22.90 30.39 -22.91
C SER A 884 23.53 31.75 -23.20
N VAL A 885 24.44 32.27 -22.34
CA VAL A 885 25.84 32.70 -22.65
C VAL A 885 26.68 32.86 -21.35
N ARG A 886 27.94 32.38 -21.43
CA ARG A 886 29.18 32.57 -20.61
C ARG A 886 29.23 33.73 -19.59
N GLY A 887 29.73 33.44 -18.38
CA GLY A 887 30.33 34.47 -17.49
C GLY A 887 30.45 34.14 -15.99
N MET A 888 29.76 33.12 -15.50
CA MET A 888 29.78 32.75 -14.07
C MET A 888 29.91 31.23 -13.93
N VAL A 889 30.93 30.79 -13.19
CA VAL A 889 31.22 29.37 -12.99
C VAL A 889 31.57 29.14 -11.54
N PHE A 890 30.83 28.24 -10.90
CA PHE A 890 31.23 27.63 -9.64
C PHE A 890 31.78 26.24 -9.92
N ASN A 891 33.02 25.98 -9.49
CA ASN A 891 33.60 24.65 -9.56
C ASN A 891 33.46 23.99 -8.18
N PRO A 892 32.52 23.05 -8.00
CA PRO A 892 32.29 22.41 -6.72
C PRO A 892 33.47 21.52 -6.30
N SER A 893 34.25 20.98 -7.24
CA SER A 893 35.42 20.17 -6.87
C SER A 893 36.53 20.99 -6.20
N THR A 894 36.64 22.28 -6.52
CA THR A 894 37.67 23.18 -5.98
C THR A 894 37.13 24.27 -5.05
N GLY A 895 35.81 24.43 -4.96
CA GLY A 895 35.14 25.50 -4.20
C GLY A 895 35.34 26.90 -4.77
N VAL A 896 35.85 27.05 -6.01
CA VAL A 896 36.13 28.37 -6.59
C VAL A 896 34.92 28.89 -7.36
N LEU A 897 34.45 30.08 -6.98
CA LEU A 897 33.39 30.83 -7.67
C LEU A 897 33.97 32.03 -8.42
N TYR A 898 33.67 32.15 -9.71
CA TYR A 898 33.97 33.35 -10.50
C TYR A 898 32.72 34.20 -10.68
N THR A 899 32.80 35.47 -10.30
CA THR A 899 31.69 36.44 -10.46
C THR A 899 32.14 37.73 -11.17
N PRO A 900 31.29 38.39 -11.97
CA PRO A 900 31.66 39.62 -12.69
C PRO A 900 31.60 40.89 -11.83
N LYS A 901 30.96 40.82 -10.64
CA LYS A 901 30.80 41.93 -9.70
C LYS A 901 30.80 41.39 -8.26
N ALA A 902 31.13 42.25 -7.30
CA ALA A 902 31.01 41.90 -5.88
C ALA A 902 29.54 41.77 -5.45
N GLY A 903 29.26 40.94 -4.45
CA GLY A 903 27.91 40.71 -3.91
C GLY A 903 27.84 39.54 -2.94
N LEU A 904 26.65 39.26 -2.39
CA LEU A 904 26.42 38.09 -1.53
C LEU A 904 26.10 36.89 -2.41
N ALA A 905 27.02 35.93 -2.49
CA ALA A 905 26.81 34.68 -3.21
C ALA A 905 26.22 33.61 -2.28
N GLU A 906 25.19 32.91 -2.73
CA GLU A 906 24.54 31.81 -2.01
C GLU A 906 24.59 30.56 -2.89
N ILE A 907 25.17 29.48 -2.40
CA ILE A 907 25.44 28.25 -3.15
C ILE A 907 24.70 27.10 -2.48
N TYR A 908 23.84 26.44 -3.24
CA TYR A 908 22.93 25.43 -2.74
C TYR A 908 23.14 24.11 -3.49
N PHE A 909 23.38 23.03 -2.77
CA PHE A 909 23.55 21.67 -3.28
C PHE A 909 22.25 20.93 -3.05
N TYR A 910 21.55 20.62 -4.13
CA TYR A 910 20.35 19.81 -4.11
C TYR A 910 20.70 18.41 -4.55
N ASP A 911 20.22 17.39 -3.87
CA ASP A 911 20.30 16.04 -4.41
C ASP A 911 19.31 15.87 -5.58
N MET A 912 19.24 14.66 -6.15
CA MET A 912 18.36 14.38 -7.28
C MET A 912 16.87 14.31 -6.92
N SER A 913 16.50 14.25 -5.64
CA SER A 913 15.12 14.39 -5.15
C SER A 913 14.67 15.86 -5.10
N GLY A 914 15.61 16.80 -5.31
CA GLY A 914 15.35 18.23 -5.21
C GLY A 914 15.49 18.76 -3.77
N ALA A 915 15.82 17.90 -2.80
CA ALA A 915 16.11 18.29 -1.43
C ALA A 915 17.46 18.99 -1.33
N MET A 916 17.48 20.16 -0.67
CA MET A 916 18.71 20.90 -0.42
C MET A 916 19.50 20.19 0.68
N ARG A 917 20.69 19.68 0.35
CA ARG A 917 21.58 18.98 1.29
C ARG A 917 22.62 19.89 1.92
N LEU A 918 23.00 20.96 1.24
CA LEU A 918 23.94 21.94 1.78
C LEU A 918 23.69 23.31 1.17
N GLY A 919 23.72 24.37 1.97
CA GLY A 919 23.66 25.76 1.54
C GLY A 919 24.82 26.54 2.15
N VAL A 920 25.51 27.36 1.36
CA VAL A 920 26.62 28.19 1.83
C VAL A 920 26.51 29.59 1.25
N SER A 921 26.62 30.60 2.12
CA SER A 921 26.53 32.01 1.72
C SER A 921 27.82 32.74 2.05
N ARG A 922 28.35 33.53 1.10
CA ARG A 922 29.61 34.28 1.28
C ARG A 922 29.62 35.57 0.45
N ASN A 923 30.08 36.66 1.05
CA ASN A 923 30.39 37.88 0.31
C ASN A 923 31.60 37.64 -0.61
N VAL A 924 31.43 37.90 -1.90
CA VAL A 924 32.46 37.68 -2.93
C VAL A 924 32.83 38.98 -3.63
N THR A 925 34.05 39.06 -4.16
CA THR A 925 34.52 40.17 -4.99
C THR A 925 34.38 39.83 -6.47
N ALA A 926 34.40 40.85 -7.34
CA ALA A 926 34.53 40.63 -8.77
C ALA A 926 35.83 39.85 -9.07
N GLY A 927 35.76 38.78 -9.87
CA GLY A 927 36.83 37.83 -10.11
C GLY A 927 36.65 36.51 -9.38
N ALA A 928 37.76 35.79 -9.14
CA ALA A 928 37.76 34.49 -8.46
C ALA A 928 37.68 34.66 -6.94
N THR A 929 36.74 33.98 -6.30
CA THR A 929 36.67 33.87 -4.84
C THR A 929 36.58 32.41 -4.43
N SER A 930 37.42 31.96 -3.50
CA SER A 930 37.30 30.63 -2.90
C SER A 930 36.16 30.64 -1.88
N VAL A 931 35.22 29.73 -2.02
CA VAL A 931 34.10 29.52 -1.11
C VAL A 931 34.30 28.15 -0.46
N ALA A 932 34.75 28.16 0.79
CA ALA A 932 34.98 26.93 1.54
C ALA A 932 33.63 26.33 1.96
N TYR A 933 33.49 25.03 1.75
CA TYR A 933 32.36 24.26 2.23
C TYR A 933 32.82 22.85 2.54
N ASP A 934 32.25 22.24 3.57
CA ASP A 934 32.62 20.90 3.97
C ASP A 934 31.90 19.89 3.07
N ARG A 935 32.67 19.27 2.19
CA ARG A 935 32.15 18.25 1.27
C ARG A 935 31.71 17.02 2.03
N GLU A 936 32.24 16.75 3.24
CA GLU A 936 31.86 15.57 4.01
C GLU A 936 30.40 15.56 4.47
N LEU A 937 29.79 16.74 4.59
CA LEU A 937 28.37 16.90 4.92
C LEU A 937 27.42 16.54 3.78
N LEU A 938 27.92 16.36 2.56
CA LEU A 938 27.13 15.86 1.45
C LEU A 938 27.24 14.32 1.43
N PRO A 939 26.13 13.57 1.49
CA PRO A 939 26.14 12.13 1.24
C PRO A 939 26.79 11.77 -0.12
N LYS A 940 27.25 10.53 -0.30
CA LYS A 940 27.71 10.10 -1.63
C LYS A 940 26.53 10.12 -2.61
N GLY A 941 26.70 10.74 -3.78
CA GLY A 941 25.59 10.93 -4.72
C GLY A 941 25.80 12.04 -5.73
N MET A 942 24.81 12.19 -6.62
CA MET A 942 24.77 13.25 -7.63
C MET A 942 23.96 14.45 -7.13
N TYR A 943 24.46 15.65 -7.38
CA TYR A 943 23.89 16.90 -6.91
C TYR A 943 23.71 17.92 -8.03
N VAL A 944 22.62 18.67 -7.97
CA VAL A 944 22.42 19.91 -8.71
C VAL A 944 22.82 21.07 -7.81
N VAL A 945 23.84 21.82 -8.20
CA VAL A 945 24.34 22.98 -7.45
C VAL A 945 23.81 24.26 -8.06
N LYS A 946 23.07 25.06 -7.32
CA LYS A 946 22.54 26.37 -7.76
C LYS A 946 23.28 27.50 -7.04
N VAL A 947 23.60 28.55 -7.76
CA VAL A 947 24.26 29.74 -7.21
C VAL A 947 23.37 30.96 -7.42
N LYS A 948 23.08 31.67 -6.33
CA LYS A 948 22.47 32.99 -6.35
C LYS A 948 23.52 34.06 -6.04
N LEU A 949 23.36 35.25 -6.60
CA LEU A 949 24.12 36.45 -6.25
C LEU A 949 23.12 37.57 -5.98
N ASP A 950 23.17 38.13 -4.77
CA ASP A 950 22.22 39.12 -4.26
C ASP A 950 20.75 38.63 -4.43
N GLY A 951 20.48 37.37 -4.06
CA GLY A 951 19.15 36.75 -4.12
C GLY A 951 18.67 36.31 -5.51
N LYS A 952 19.41 36.62 -6.59
CA LYS A 952 19.05 36.20 -7.96
C LYS A 952 19.81 34.95 -8.37
N LEU A 953 19.12 33.93 -8.89
CA LEU A 953 19.75 32.74 -9.45
C LEU A 953 20.57 33.11 -10.70
N VAL A 954 21.86 32.82 -10.66
CA VAL A 954 22.84 33.27 -11.67
C VAL A 954 23.65 32.13 -12.29
N ALA A 955 23.72 30.96 -11.64
CA ALA A 955 24.33 29.76 -12.22
C ALA A 955 23.72 28.47 -11.67
N ALA A 956 23.79 27.39 -12.45
CA ALA A 956 23.52 26.03 -11.99
C ALA A 956 24.50 25.04 -12.65
N THR A 957 25.03 24.09 -11.87
CA THR A 957 25.94 23.05 -12.33
C THR A 957 25.63 21.72 -11.66
N ARG A 958 26.33 20.64 -12.03
CA ARG A 958 26.21 19.33 -11.37
C ARG A 958 27.52 18.95 -10.68
N MET A 959 27.41 18.22 -9.59
CA MET A 959 28.53 17.64 -8.85
C MET A 959 28.23 16.17 -8.57
N VAL A 960 29.25 15.32 -8.60
CA VAL A 960 29.20 13.98 -8.02
C VAL A 960 30.21 13.96 -6.87
N LYS A 961 29.78 13.50 -5.70
CA LYS A 961 30.67 13.28 -4.56
C LYS A 961 30.93 11.79 -4.37
#